data_AF-A0A2A9PG85-F1
#
_entry.id   AF-A0A2A9PG85-F1
#
_cell.length_a   1.000
_cell.length_b   1.000
_cell.length_c   1.000
_cell.angle_alpha   90.00
_cell.angle_beta   90.00
_cell.angle_gamma   90.00
#
_symmetry.space_group_name_H-M   'P 1'
#
loop_
_entity.id
_entity.type
_entity.pdbx_description
1 polymer ?
#
loop_
_entity_poly.entity_id
_entity_poly.type
_entity_poly.pdbx_seq_one_letter_code
_entity_poly.pdbx_strand_id
1 'polypeptide(L)'
;MEKTPAPIFRKPRAVPASSALPSSSPAFGTPIHPLKPFNVAAPKAAILPIILPPATLRPLAFRTFTKKHALTLTSSALQELASFIGRHCGSGWREEGLADRVLEEAARGWKNRNGGAIVEGSSKELHDILKTLEGNMSGGKVVGPGRGLPRGDSMLLVRDGDAVNARLGLRPTTLERDDSNASFGVSALGVGEEADEDDDSNDARAWLTVINAYEQPRLVFNVNKKHFERETTKPSLFPPASHKTTAFRNRYHVIHQRLLRSEAFQTSTVSSSRNRSLQPSLSSPQSLKLTPIANMLGRHGSNHMLLGQLVLLPTGDLAISDLSGTIALDLGQAVAIPDDSAWFCPGMVVLVDGLYEENSESAGRALGGGCGVGGTLGGRFRGFFIGQPPCEKRMVTLGISGPDGGQHHTIGGGFGWIDFLGVGSERAVGAKMRRLERRLLDPSPLPSASADPSPGRNRVVILGELNLDRPRALQALRKVLSLYAAEPEGASPVCFVVAGSFVQQAVMAGGGSGGSIEYKEYFDTLASALADFPTLLQTSTFVFVPGDNDGWVSALAAGASVPLPRRPVPDMFTSRVRRAFATANAEAGRHGVPGSAVWTSNPSRLTLFGPSHEMVLFRDDLSARLRRNCVALKRSDAQDAAPAATESKSHTEPVTPSDDAMELDKANVNEEEEEEEEEAASCPSAAEDMRTAQKLVKTLLDQGFLAPFRPAVRPVHWDYASSLHLYPLPSALVLVDATAPPFCLSYGACHVMNPGSLLVPGKRAVARWIDYEVGRLGTLRHCTF
;
A
#
# COMPACT_ATOMS: atom_id res chain seq x y z
N MET A 1 2.79 64.12 -38.38
CA MET A 1 4.12 64.22 -39.00
C MET A 1 5.05 63.28 -38.24
N GLU A 2 5.26 62.08 -38.80
CA GLU A 2 6.58 61.58 -39.28
C GLU A 2 7.44 60.99 -38.13
N LYS A 3 7.40 59.68 -37.88
CA LYS A 3 8.30 58.60 -38.40
C LYS A 3 9.78 58.85 -38.01
N THR A 4 10.39 58.12 -37.06
CA THR A 4 11.17 56.85 -37.26
C THR A 4 11.92 56.49 -35.93
N PRO A 5 12.48 55.26 -35.73
CA PRO A 5 12.19 54.43 -34.54
C PRO A 5 13.33 54.29 -33.51
N ALA A 6 12.99 53.88 -32.28
CA ALA A 6 13.94 53.55 -31.21
C ALA A 6 14.25 52.02 -31.18
N PRO A 7 15.49 51.62 -30.82
CA PRO A 7 16.03 50.31 -31.12
C PRO A 7 15.48 49.18 -30.26
N ILE A 8 15.13 48.08 -30.94
CA ILE A 8 14.85 46.76 -30.40
C ILE A 8 16.16 46.24 -29.77
N PHE A 9 16.05 45.58 -28.61
CA PHE A 9 17.12 45.04 -27.75
C PHE A 9 17.65 45.96 -26.63
N ARG A 10 16.82 46.19 -25.61
CA ARG A 10 17.29 46.25 -24.21
C ARG A 10 16.64 45.13 -23.42
N LYS A 11 17.46 44.18 -22.95
CA LYS A 11 17.03 43.11 -22.02
C LYS A 11 16.53 43.74 -20.71
N PRO A 12 15.38 43.30 -20.16
CA PRO A 12 14.94 43.73 -18.85
C PRO A 12 15.90 43.22 -17.77
N ARG A 13 16.29 44.12 -16.87
CA ARG A 13 17.11 43.85 -15.68
C ARG A 13 16.27 43.00 -14.72
N ALA A 14 16.56 41.71 -14.64
CA ALA A 14 15.89 40.79 -13.72
C ALA A 14 16.22 41.18 -12.27
N VAL A 15 15.15 41.34 -11.48
CA VAL A 15 15.18 41.55 -10.02
C VAL A 15 15.79 40.29 -9.38
N PRO A 16 16.78 40.41 -8.47
CA PRO A 16 17.31 39.24 -7.78
C PRO A 16 16.23 38.60 -6.90
N ALA A 17 16.17 37.27 -6.93
CA ALA A 17 15.32 36.45 -6.10
C ALA A 17 15.61 36.71 -4.62
N SER A 18 14.59 37.18 -3.89
CA SER A 18 14.63 37.36 -2.44
C SER A 18 14.53 35.99 -1.75
N SER A 19 15.67 35.35 -1.53
CA SER A 19 15.81 34.26 -0.56
C SER A 19 16.90 34.62 0.43
N ALA A 20 16.61 35.60 1.27
CA ALA A 20 17.37 35.92 2.47
C ALA A 20 16.43 36.62 3.46
N LEU A 21 15.59 35.83 4.15
CA LEU A 21 15.06 36.29 5.44
C LEU A 21 16.06 35.84 6.52
N PRO A 22 16.66 36.77 7.27
CA PRO A 22 17.48 36.43 8.43
C PRO A 22 16.57 35.94 9.57
N SER A 23 16.80 34.71 10.02
CA SER A 23 16.22 34.18 11.25
C SER A 23 16.86 34.88 12.45
N SER A 24 16.05 35.55 13.27
CA SER A 24 16.45 36.16 14.53
C SER A 24 16.23 35.19 15.70
N SER A 25 17.28 34.48 16.12
CA SER A 25 17.43 33.93 17.48
C SER A 25 18.91 33.60 17.73
N PRO A 26 19.54 34.09 18.81
CA PRO A 26 20.97 33.96 19.05
C PRO A 26 21.26 32.77 19.98
N ALA A 27 21.29 31.55 19.45
CA ALA A 27 21.90 30.41 20.12
C ALA A 27 22.13 29.31 19.08
N PHE A 28 23.32 28.70 19.10
CA PHE A 28 23.84 27.67 18.20
C PHE A 28 24.60 28.19 16.96
N GLY A 29 25.92 28.28 17.12
CA GLY A 29 26.88 28.51 16.06
C GLY A 29 26.91 27.37 15.03
N THR A 30 27.05 27.74 13.77
CA THR A 30 27.26 26.84 12.63
C THR A 30 28.66 26.20 12.69
N PRO A 31 28.82 24.89 12.48
CA PRO A 31 30.14 24.26 12.46
C PRO A 31 30.98 24.70 11.24
N ILE A 32 32.28 24.87 11.49
CA ILE A 32 33.31 25.50 10.62
C ILE A 32 33.74 24.65 9.41
N HIS A 33 33.15 23.47 9.17
CA HIS A 33 33.50 22.64 8.02
C HIS A 33 32.26 22.15 7.25
N PRO A 34 32.14 22.44 5.94
CA PRO A 34 31.13 21.82 5.11
C PRO A 34 31.47 20.32 4.98
N LEU A 35 30.56 19.45 5.45
CA LEU A 35 30.65 18.02 5.23
C LEU A 35 30.67 17.76 3.71
N LYS A 36 31.68 17.04 3.23
CA LYS A 36 31.76 16.57 1.84
C LYS A 36 30.45 15.83 1.49
N PRO A 37 29.86 16.04 0.31
CA PRO A 37 28.72 15.24 -0.10
C PRO A 37 29.15 13.77 -0.18
N PHE A 38 28.54 12.93 0.66
CA PHE A 38 28.59 11.49 0.51
C PHE A 38 28.03 11.15 -0.88
N ASN A 39 28.83 10.45 -1.69
CA ASN A 39 28.36 9.86 -2.94
C ASN A 39 27.34 8.77 -2.59
N VAL A 40 26.06 9.13 -2.59
CA VAL A 40 24.98 8.15 -2.65
C VAL A 40 25.12 7.46 -4.00
N ALA A 41 25.32 6.15 -4.01
CA ALA A 41 25.26 5.37 -5.24
C ALA A 41 23.85 5.52 -5.82
N ALA A 42 23.71 6.41 -6.81
CA ALA A 42 22.49 6.55 -7.57
C ALA A 42 22.16 5.18 -8.21
N PRO A 43 20.89 4.75 -8.23
CA PRO A 43 20.51 3.53 -8.91
C PRO A 43 20.97 3.60 -10.36
N LYS A 44 21.50 2.47 -10.90
CA LYS A 44 21.92 2.37 -12.30
C LYS A 44 20.77 2.88 -13.17
N ALA A 45 20.96 4.01 -13.85
CA ALA A 45 19.95 4.55 -14.74
C ALA A 45 19.67 3.51 -15.83
N ALA A 46 18.45 2.97 -15.85
CA ALA A 46 18.03 2.00 -16.85
C ALA A 46 17.93 2.71 -18.20
N ILE A 47 18.76 2.30 -19.16
CA ILE A 47 18.77 2.83 -20.51
C ILE A 47 17.83 1.97 -21.33
N LEU A 48 16.97 2.59 -22.13
CA LEU A 48 16.15 1.88 -23.08
C LEU A 48 17.00 1.49 -24.30
N PRO A 49 17.17 0.18 -24.58
CA PRO A 49 17.91 -0.27 -25.76
C PRO A 49 17.25 0.21 -27.05
N ILE A 50 18.06 0.63 -28.02
CA ILE A 50 17.61 0.98 -29.36
C ILE A 50 18.24 0.04 -30.39
N ILE A 51 17.50 -0.27 -31.45
CA ILE A 51 18.07 -0.93 -32.62
C ILE A 51 18.73 0.16 -33.47
N LEU A 52 20.06 0.22 -33.43
CA LEU A 52 20.84 1.22 -34.15
C LEU A 52 21.25 0.69 -35.54
N PRO A 53 20.79 1.28 -36.66
CA PRO A 53 21.22 0.86 -37.99
C PRO A 53 22.72 1.18 -38.22
N PRO A 54 23.55 0.25 -38.69
CA PRO A 54 24.99 0.46 -38.87
C PRO A 54 25.36 1.67 -39.75
N ALA A 55 24.49 2.02 -40.71
CA ALA A 55 24.67 3.19 -41.58
C ALA A 55 24.70 4.51 -40.81
N THR A 56 23.97 4.62 -39.69
CA THR A 56 23.89 5.84 -38.87
C THR A 56 25.13 6.04 -37.99
N LEU A 57 25.74 4.94 -37.53
CA LEU A 57 26.98 4.96 -36.73
C LEU A 57 28.22 5.20 -37.60
N ARG A 58 28.16 4.83 -38.89
CA ARG A 58 29.30 4.84 -39.83
C ARG A 58 30.14 6.13 -39.82
N PRO A 59 29.57 7.35 -39.88
CA PRO A 59 30.38 8.57 -39.90
C PRO A 59 31.22 8.77 -38.62
N LEU A 60 30.66 8.39 -37.45
CA LEU A 60 31.34 8.49 -36.16
C LEU A 60 32.42 7.40 -36.02
N ALA A 61 32.07 6.15 -36.34
CA ALA A 61 32.99 5.02 -36.28
C ALA A 61 34.19 5.19 -37.22
N PHE A 62 34.00 5.71 -38.44
CA PHE A 62 35.12 6.03 -39.33
C PHE A 62 35.96 7.18 -38.78
N ARG A 63 35.35 8.25 -38.27
CA ARG A 63 36.10 9.36 -37.66
C ARG A 63 36.99 8.89 -36.51
N THR A 64 36.55 7.95 -35.67
CA THR A 64 37.35 7.44 -34.55
C THR A 64 38.35 6.37 -35.00
N PHE A 65 37.88 5.27 -35.61
CA PHE A 65 38.76 4.16 -35.99
C PHE A 65 39.73 4.51 -37.12
N THR A 66 39.23 5.09 -38.24
CA THR A 66 40.10 5.35 -39.40
C THR A 66 40.87 6.65 -39.27
N LYS A 67 40.23 7.76 -38.86
CA LYS A 67 40.93 9.07 -38.81
C LYS A 67 41.75 9.27 -37.54
N LYS A 68 41.25 8.94 -36.34
CA LYS A 68 42.02 9.12 -35.09
C LYS A 68 43.00 7.97 -34.84
N HIS A 69 42.56 6.73 -35.06
CA HIS A 69 43.36 5.55 -34.71
C HIS A 69 44.00 4.84 -35.91
N ALA A 70 43.79 5.27 -37.16
CA ALA A 70 44.39 4.66 -38.35
C ALA A 70 44.13 3.13 -38.46
N LEU A 71 42.94 2.69 -38.08
CA LEU A 71 42.44 1.32 -38.20
C LEU A 71 41.39 1.24 -39.31
N THR A 72 41.38 0.18 -40.11
CA THR A 72 40.33 -0.05 -41.11
C THR A 72 39.21 -0.90 -40.51
N LEU A 73 37.96 -0.48 -40.70
CA LEU A 73 36.78 -1.11 -40.11
C LEU A 73 36.00 -1.88 -41.18
N THR A 74 35.73 -3.17 -40.96
CA THR A 74 34.87 -3.95 -41.85
C THR A 74 33.37 -3.70 -41.58
N SER A 75 32.51 -4.08 -42.53
CA SER A 75 31.05 -3.98 -42.36
C SER A 75 30.53 -4.81 -41.19
N SER A 76 31.13 -5.99 -40.94
CA SER A 76 30.78 -6.85 -39.81
C SER A 76 31.17 -6.22 -38.47
N ALA A 77 32.35 -5.59 -38.37
CA ALA A 77 32.76 -4.87 -37.15
C ALA A 77 31.86 -3.67 -36.86
N LEU A 78 31.43 -2.94 -37.89
CA LEU A 78 30.47 -1.83 -37.74
C LEU A 78 29.12 -2.30 -37.22
N GLN A 79 28.67 -3.49 -37.62
CA GLN A 79 27.39 -4.07 -37.18
C GLN A 79 27.43 -4.46 -35.69
N GLU A 80 28.52 -5.07 -35.23
CA GLU A 80 28.71 -5.39 -33.81
C GLU A 80 28.86 -4.15 -32.92
N LEU A 81 29.56 -3.12 -33.41
CA LEU A 81 29.64 -1.85 -32.68
C LEU A 81 28.27 -1.14 -32.60
N ALA A 82 27.46 -1.23 -33.66
CA ALA A 82 26.12 -0.66 -33.66
C ALA A 82 25.15 -1.42 -32.74
N SER A 83 25.23 -2.76 -32.69
CA SER A 83 24.44 -3.58 -31.77
C SER A 83 24.80 -3.28 -30.32
N PHE A 84 26.09 -3.17 -30.00
CA PHE A 84 26.60 -2.86 -28.67
C PHE A 84 26.18 -1.45 -28.20
N ILE A 85 26.41 -0.42 -29.02
CA ILE A 85 26.04 0.96 -28.66
C ILE A 85 24.53 1.12 -28.56
N GLY A 86 23.76 0.46 -29.44
CA GLY A 86 22.30 0.47 -29.37
C GLY A 86 21.76 -0.11 -28.06
N ARG A 87 22.36 -1.22 -27.58
CA ARG A 87 21.99 -1.86 -26.30
C ARG A 87 22.38 -1.02 -25.09
N HIS A 88 23.59 -0.48 -25.06
CA HIS A 88 24.16 0.10 -23.83
C HIS A 88 24.16 1.62 -23.75
N CYS A 89 24.05 2.36 -24.86
CA CYS A 89 23.98 3.83 -24.86
C CYS A 89 22.56 4.37 -25.11
N GLY A 90 21.65 3.54 -25.63
CA GLY A 90 20.27 3.92 -25.91
C GLY A 90 20.16 5.16 -26.81
N SER A 91 19.16 6.01 -26.59
CA SER A 91 18.96 7.26 -27.35
C SER A 91 20.07 8.30 -27.14
N GLY A 92 20.83 8.22 -26.05
CA GLY A 92 21.92 9.16 -25.71
C GLY A 92 23.18 9.00 -26.55
N TRP A 93 23.25 8.00 -27.45
CA TRP A 93 24.45 7.72 -28.25
C TRP A 93 24.94 8.90 -29.11
N ARG A 94 24.02 9.76 -29.59
CA ARG A 94 24.31 10.91 -30.46
C ARG A 94 24.30 12.25 -29.75
N GLU A 95 23.27 12.53 -28.94
CA GLU A 95 23.07 13.85 -28.31
C GLU A 95 24.03 14.09 -27.14
N GLU A 96 24.30 13.05 -26.35
CA GLU A 96 25.21 13.13 -25.20
C GLU A 96 26.67 12.75 -25.54
N GLY A 97 26.94 12.41 -26.81
CA GLY A 97 28.29 12.03 -27.28
C GLY A 97 28.84 10.74 -26.66
N LEU A 98 27.97 9.87 -26.14
CA LEU A 98 28.37 8.63 -25.45
C LEU A 98 29.04 7.63 -26.40
N ALA A 99 28.55 7.53 -27.64
CA ALA A 99 29.12 6.64 -28.64
C ALA A 99 30.57 6.98 -28.98
N ASP A 100 30.95 8.27 -29.00
CA ASP A 100 32.32 8.69 -29.31
C ASP A 100 33.31 8.15 -28.28
N ARG A 101 32.94 8.12 -26.99
CA ARG A 101 33.79 7.61 -25.91
C ARG A 101 33.94 6.09 -25.98
N VAL A 102 32.84 5.38 -26.19
CA VAL A 102 32.84 3.91 -26.33
C VAL A 102 33.68 3.48 -27.54
N LEU A 103 33.54 4.17 -28.68
CA LEU A 103 34.32 3.89 -29.89
C LEU A 103 35.81 4.19 -29.70
N GLU A 104 36.15 5.26 -28.96
CA GLU A 104 37.55 5.63 -28.67
C GLU A 104 38.22 4.63 -27.73
N GLU A 105 37.52 4.16 -26.70
CA GLU A 105 38.03 3.11 -25.81
C GLU A 105 38.14 1.75 -26.51
N ALA A 106 37.19 1.39 -27.36
CA ALA A 106 37.26 0.18 -28.17
C ALA A 106 38.46 0.22 -29.14
N ALA A 107 38.68 1.35 -29.83
CA ALA A 107 39.83 1.52 -30.74
C ALA A 107 41.17 1.51 -30.00
N ARG A 108 41.23 2.09 -28.80
CA ARG A 108 42.41 2.06 -27.93
C ARG A 108 42.67 0.65 -27.39
N GLY A 109 41.62 -0.06 -26.98
CA GLY A 109 41.70 -1.46 -26.55
C GLY A 109 42.24 -2.38 -27.64
N TRP A 110 41.81 -2.17 -28.88
CA TRP A 110 42.30 -2.89 -30.05
C TRP A 110 43.81 -2.68 -30.28
N LYS A 111 44.27 -1.42 -30.24
CA LYS A 111 45.69 -1.10 -30.36
C LYS A 111 46.53 -1.67 -29.23
N ASN A 112 46.05 -1.58 -27.99
CA ASN A 112 46.79 -2.05 -26.82
C ASN A 112 46.99 -3.57 -26.83
N ARG A 113 46.12 -4.33 -27.50
CA ARG A 113 46.22 -5.78 -27.64
C ARG A 113 47.04 -6.21 -28.87
N ASN A 114 47.74 -5.27 -29.54
CA ASN A 114 48.44 -5.49 -30.81
C ASN A 114 47.54 -6.06 -31.93
N GLY A 115 46.26 -5.67 -31.95
CA GLY A 115 45.34 -6.08 -33.01
C GLY A 115 45.81 -5.61 -34.39
N GLY A 116 45.48 -6.37 -35.43
CA GLY A 116 45.83 -6.05 -36.81
C GLY A 116 45.28 -4.70 -37.28
N ALA A 117 45.81 -4.19 -38.40
CA ALA A 117 45.35 -2.92 -38.97
C ALA A 117 43.87 -2.95 -39.43
N ILE A 118 43.31 -4.15 -39.62
CA ILE A 118 41.92 -4.40 -40.00
C ILE A 118 41.16 -4.94 -38.79
N VAL A 119 40.06 -4.26 -38.42
CA VAL A 119 39.15 -4.68 -37.36
C VAL A 119 37.99 -5.47 -37.98
N GLU A 120 37.91 -6.75 -37.66
CA GLU A 120 36.86 -7.66 -38.15
C GLU A 120 35.86 -8.04 -37.05
N GLY A 121 34.57 -8.10 -37.39
CA GLY A 121 33.49 -8.43 -36.44
C GLY A 121 33.57 -9.85 -35.88
N SER A 122 34.11 -10.80 -36.66
CA SER A 122 34.30 -12.21 -36.26
C SER A 122 35.53 -12.46 -35.39
N SER A 123 36.32 -11.42 -35.09
CA SER A 123 37.49 -11.58 -34.24
C SER A 123 37.10 -11.75 -32.77
N LYS A 124 37.69 -12.76 -32.11
CA LYS A 124 37.53 -12.99 -30.67
C LYS A 124 38.04 -11.81 -29.85
N GLU A 125 39.07 -11.12 -30.34
CA GLU A 125 39.66 -9.95 -29.70
C GLU A 125 38.66 -8.79 -29.57
N LEU A 126 37.83 -8.54 -30.60
CA LEU A 126 36.83 -7.46 -30.56
C LEU A 126 35.73 -7.80 -29.56
N HIS A 127 35.27 -9.04 -29.56
CA HIS A 127 34.28 -9.53 -28.60
C HIS A 127 34.78 -9.43 -27.15
N ASP A 128 36.03 -9.82 -26.89
CA ASP A 128 36.63 -9.70 -25.56
C ASP A 128 36.78 -8.23 -25.11
N ILE A 129 37.06 -7.31 -26.03
CA ILE A 129 37.09 -5.87 -25.73
C ILE A 129 35.70 -5.36 -25.38
N LEU A 130 34.68 -5.70 -26.17
CA LEU A 130 33.29 -5.29 -25.90
C LEU A 130 32.78 -5.86 -24.57
N LYS A 131 33.11 -7.12 -24.25
CA LYS A 131 32.79 -7.74 -22.96
C LYS A 131 33.47 -7.03 -21.78
N THR A 132 34.72 -6.60 -21.93
CA THR A 132 35.38 -5.78 -20.90
C THR A 132 34.78 -4.38 -20.76
N LEU A 133 34.29 -3.79 -21.85
CA LEU A 133 33.62 -2.48 -21.82
C LEU A 133 32.24 -2.58 -21.17
N GLU A 134 31.51 -3.66 -21.42
CA GLU A 134 30.22 -3.95 -20.80
C GLU A 134 30.32 -3.92 -19.27
N GLY A 135 31.32 -4.60 -18.70
CA GLY A 135 31.56 -4.59 -17.25
C GLY A 135 31.90 -3.20 -16.67
N ASN A 136 32.37 -2.28 -17.51
CA ASN A 136 32.76 -0.92 -17.13
C ASN A 136 31.69 0.14 -17.49
N MET A 137 30.54 -0.25 -18.04
CA MET A 137 29.49 0.70 -18.38
C MET A 137 28.44 0.83 -17.28
N SER A 138 28.07 2.08 -16.97
CA SER A 138 26.94 2.40 -16.10
C SER A 138 26.20 3.63 -16.62
N GLY A 139 24.88 3.52 -16.79
CA GLY A 139 24.05 4.63 -17.29
C GLY A 139 24.51 5.19 -18.66
N GLY A 140 25.10 4.36 -19.51
CA GLY A 140 25.52 4.71 -20.88
C GLY A 140 26.89 5.37 -20.94
N LYS A 141 27.54 5.55 -19.79
CA LYS A 141 28.87 6.13 -19.66
C LYS A 141 29.86 5.02 -19.33
N VAL A 142 31.02 5.09 -19.96
CA VAL A 142 32.15 4.23 -19.59
C VAL A 142 32.78 4.79 -18.31
N VAL A 143 32.73 4.00 -17.25
CA VAL A 143 33.33 4.30 -15.95
C VAL A 143 34.60 3.48 -15.85
N GLY A 144 35.70 4.02 -16.37
CA GLY A 144 36.98 3.32 -16.37
C GLY A 144 37.60 3.19 -14.96
N PRO A 145 38.48 2.20 -14.74
CA PRO A 145 39.29 2.12 -13.53
C PRO A 145 40.29 3.28 -13.52
N GLY A 146 40.34 4.02 -12.42
CA GLY A 146 41.00 5.33 -12.33
C GLY A 146 42.41 5.39 -12.91
N ARG A 147 42.61 6.29 -13.88
CA ARG A 147 43.92 6.86 -14.18
C ARG A 147 43.77 8.31 -14.67
N GLY A 148 44.05 9.23 -13.74
CA GLY A 148 44.58 10.57 -14.03
C GLY A 148 43.62 11.62 -14.58
N LEU A 149 43.18 12.51 -13.69
CA LEU A 149 42.90 13.90 -14.05
C LEU A 149 44.07 14.48 -14.89
N PRO A 150 43.84 15.04 -16.08
CA PRO A 150 44.74 16.08 -16.56
C PRO A 150 44.42 17.36 -15.78
N ARG A 151 45.39 17.76 -14.94
CA ARG A 151 45.48 19.12 -14.41
C ARG A 151 45.74 20.09 -15.58
N GLY A 152 45.01 21.20 -15.61
CA GLY A 152 45.43 22.42 -16.28
C GLY A 152 44.35 23.12 -17.10
N ASP A 153 43.72 24.12 -16.48
CA ASP A 153 43.07 25.31 -17.07
C ASP A 153 42.23 25.19 -18.35
N SER A 154 40.91 25.31 -18.21
CA SER A 154 40.30 26.65 -18.34
C SER A 154 38.80 26.61 -18.01
N MET A 155 38.36 27.63 -17.29
CA MET A 155 36.97 27.99 -17.04
C MET A 155 36.14 27.96 -18.31
N LEU A 156 35.03 27.21 -18.31
CA LEU A 156 33.78 27.70 -18.88
C LEU A 156 32.60 26.95 -18.28
N LEU A 157 31.79 27.76 -17.60
CA LEU A 157 30.64 27.43 -16.79
C LEU A 157 29.44 27.25 -17.73
N VAL A 158 29.09 26.00 -18.07
CA VAL A 158 27.78 25.71 -18.67
C VAL A 158 26.82 25.37 -17.53
N ARG A 159 26.00 26.36 -17.19
CA ARG A 159 24.78 26.22 -16.39
C ARG A 159 23.78 25.42 -17.23
N ASP A 160 23.53 24.16 -16.88
CA ASP A 160 22.32 23.48 -17.33
C ASP A 160 21.18 23.78 -16.36
N GLY A 161 20.48 24.85 -16.70
CA GLY A 161 19.22 25.27 -16.11
C GLY A 161 18.46 26.04 -17.17
N ASP A 162 17.97 25.33 -18.18
CA ASP A 162 16.78 25.64 -19.00
C ASP A 162 16.80 24.81 -20.29
N ALA A 163 16.10 23.68 -20.32
CA ALA A 163 15.70 23.04 -21.58
C ALA A 163 14.50 22.10 -21.39
N VAL A 164 13.43 22.55 -20.73
CA VAL A 164 12.11 21.90 -20.89
C VAL A 164 11.03 22.95 -20.98
N ASN A 165 10.93 23.58 -22.14
CA ASN A 165 9.69 24.20 -22.65
C ASN A 165 9.82 24.46 -24.15
N ALA A 166 9.37 23.51 -24.97
CA ALA A 166 8.87 23.79 -26.30
C ALA A 166 7.50 23.14 -26.44
N ARG A 167 6.48 23.98 -26.29
CA ARG A 167 5.11 23.75 -26.75
C ARG A 167 5.13 23.63 -28.28
N LEU A 168 4.28 22.76 -28.84
CA LEU A 168 3.26 23.12 -29.83
C LEU A 168 2.50 21.87 -30.27
N GLY A 169 1.18 21.89 -30.07
CA GLY A 169 0.27 20.92 -30.64
C GLY A 169 -0.03 21.24 -32.10
N LEU A 170 -0.02 20.20 -32.94
CA LEU A 170 -0.74 20.11 -34.20
C LEU A 170 -1.15 18.63 -34.39
N ARG A 171 -2.44 18.39 -34.65
CA ARG A 171 -2.97 17.11 -35.18
C ARG A 171 -2.53 16.94 -36.64
N PRO A 172 -2.40 15.69 -37.11
CA PRO A 172 -3.32 15.17 -38.13
C PRO A 172 -3.82 13.77 -37.71
N THR A 173 -5.13 13.48 -37.57
CA THR A 173 -6.10 13.09 -38.62
C THR A 173 -5.55 12.17 -39.71
N THR A 174 -5.48 10.86 -39.44
CA THR A 174 -6.04 9.78 -40.27
C THR A 174 -6.11 8.50 -39.42
N LEU A 175 -7.32 7.95 -39.31
CA LEU A 175 -7.60 6.61 -38.81
C LEU A 175 -7.09 5.59 -39.84
N GLU A 176 -6.34 4.58 -39.42
CA GLU A 176 -6.50 3.23 -39.95
C GLU A 176 -6.51 2.23 -38.80
N ARG A 177 -7.57 1.44 -38.83
CA ARG A 177 -7.93 0.33 -37.97
C ARG A 177 -7.59 -0.89 -38.81
N ASP A 178 -6.69 -1.75 -38.34
CA ASP A 178 -6.56 -3.07 -38.95
C ASP A 178 -6.42 -4.12 -37.84
N ASP A 179 -7.56 -4.77 -37.60
CA ASP A 179 -7.67 -6.04 -36.90
C ASP A 179 -7.34 -7.16 -37.90
N SER A 180 -6.71 -8.23 -37.41
CA SER A 180 -6.72 -9.60 -37.95
C SER A 180 -5.92 -9.89 -39.23
N ASN A 181 -4.78 -10.59 -39.08
CA ASN A 181 -4.51 -11.91 -39.68
C ASN A 181 -3.00 -12.16 -39.80
N ALA A 182 -2.45 -12.88 -38.83
CA ALA A 182 -1.33 -13.79 -39.06
C ALA A 182 -1.46 -14.96 -38.08
N SER A 183 -2.49 -15.77 -38.29
CA SER A 183 -2.53 -17.17 -37.87
C SER A 183 -1.79 -18.02 -38.92
N PHE A 184 -1.35 -19.21 -38.48
CA PHE A 184 -0.60 -20.29 -39.14
C PHE A 184 0.88 -20.29 -38.71
N GLY A 185 1.32 -21.04 -37.69
CA GLY A 185 0.83 -22.33 -37.20
C GLY A 185 1.64 -23.45 -37.85
N VAL A 186 2.76 -23.83 -37.23
CA VAL A 186 3.31 -25.20 -37.28
C VAL A 186 4.40 -25.40 -36.22
N SER A 187 4.16 -26.40 -35.39
CA SER A 187 5.11 -27.34 -34.81
C SER A 187 6.02 -26.91 -33.65
N ALA A 188 5.62 -27.43 -32.49
CA ALA A 188 6.48 -27.92 -31.42
C ALA A 188 7.89 -28.32 -31.90
N LEU A 189 8.90 -27.62 -31.41
CA LEU A 189 10.23 -28.17 -31.16
C LEU A 189 10.83 -27.39 -30.00
N GLY A 190 11.21 -28.12 -28.95
CA GLY A 190 11.77 -27.55 -27.74
C GLY A 190 13.05 -26.77 -28.02
N VAL A 191 13.10 -25.55 -27.50
CA VAL A 191 14.33 -24.82 -27.21
C VAL A 191 14.15 -24.27 -25.81
N GLY A 192 14.72 -24.97 -24.84
CA GLY A 192 15.07 -24.37 -23.56
C GLY A 192 16.26 -23.47 -23.81
N GLU A 193 16.07 -22.18 -23.51
CA GLU A 193 17.04 -21.06 -23.45
C GLU A 193 16.09 -19.85 -23.30
N GLU A 194 15.79 -19.33 -22.11
CA GLU A 194 16.67 -18.56 -21.22
C GLU A 194 16.34 -18.88 -19.75
N ALA A 195 16.98 -19.92 -19.22
CA ALA A 195 16.94 -20.28 -17.81
C ALA A 195 18.34 -20.13 -17.20
N ASP A 196 19.01 -19.01 -17.48
CA ASP A 196 20.29 -18.67 -16.87
C ASP A 196 20.30 -17.19 -16.46
N GLU A 197 20.82 -16.93 -15.26
CA GLU A 197 20.96 -15.65 -14.54
C GLU A 197 19.90 -15.27 -13.49
N ASP A 198 19.42 -16.19 -12.66
CA ASP A 198 19.01 -15.85 -11.28
C ASP A 198 19.21 -17.07 -10.36
N ASP A 199 20.47 -17.37 -10.06
CA ASP A 199 20.86 -18.23 -8.93
C ASP A 199 20.88 -17.43 -7.60
N ASP A 200 19.97 -16.46 -7.49
CA ASP A 200 19.88 -15.52 -6.38
C ASP A 200 19.18 -16.18 -5.19
N SER A 201 19.99 -16.88 -4.38
CA SER A 201 19.72 -17.38 -3.03
C SER A 201 18.53 -18.36 -2.89
N ASN A 202 18.82 -19.53 -2.31
CA ASN A 202 17.82 -20.55 -2.00
C ASN A 202 16.91 -20.19 -0.80
N ASP A 203 16.92 -18.94 -0.34
CA ASP A 203 16.16 -18.49 0.83
C ASP A 203 14.94 -17.65 0.40
N ALA A 204 13.75 -18.04 0.88
CA ALA A 204 12.51 -17.29 0.65
C ALA A 204 12.60 -15.81 1.08
N ARG A 205 13.48 -15.51 2.04
CA ARG A 205 13.71 -14.15 2.55
C ARG A 205 14.31 -13.18 1.54
N ALA A 206 15.03 -13.65 0.52
CA ALA A 206 15.53 -12.76 -0.52
C ALA A 206 14.41 -12.12 -1.33
N TRP A 207 13.25 -12.79 -1.37
CA TRP A 207 12.06 -12.34 -2.09
C TRP A 207 11.07 -11.62 -1.17
N LEU A 208 11.46 -11.32 0.08
CA LEU A 208 10.71 -10.52 1.03
C LEU A 208 11.08 -9.05 0.87
N THR A 209 10.12 -8.22 0.46
CA THR A 209 10.31 -6.78 0.32
C THR A 209 9.28 -6.02 1.16
N VAL A 210 9.76 -5.03 1.91
CA VAL A 210 8.93 -4.16 2.74
C VAL A 210 8.86 -2.79 2.06
N ILE A 211 7.65 -2.35 1.76
CA ILE A 211 7.36 -1.15 0.99
C ILE A 211 6.77 -0.10 1.92
N ASN A 212 7.46 1.03 2.04
CA ASN A 212 6.96 2.17 2.80
C ASN A 212 5.83 2.87 2.05
N ALA A 213 4.87 3.43 2.79
CA ALA A 213 3.75 4.19 2.24
C ALA A 213 4.20 5.40 1.40
N TYR A 214 5.35 5.99 1.72
CA TYR A 214 5.92 7.14 0.99
C TYR A 214 6.63 6.76 -0.32
N GLU A 215 6.94 5.48 -0.52
CA GLU A 215 7.63 4.94 -1.70
C GLU A 215 6.67 4.35 -2.73
N GLN A 216 5.42 4.09 -2.33
CA GLN A 216 4.40 3.50 -3.20
C GLN A 216 4.10 4.39 -4.41
N PRO A 217 3.85 3.79 -5.60
CA PRO A 217 3.49 4.55 -6.78
C PRO A 217 2.11 5.21 -6.58
N ARG A 218 2.02 6.50 -6.96
CA ARG A 218 0.76 7.24 -6.96
C ARG A 218 -0.05 6.91 -8.20
N LEU A 219 -1.13 6.18 -8.01
CA LEU A 219 -2.05 5.80 -9.09
C LEU A 219 -3.38 6.55 -8.95
N VAL A 220 -3.82 7.15 -10.05
CA VAL A 220 -5.11 7.84 -10.16
C VAL A 220 -5.95 7.15 -11.22
N PHE A 221 -7.21 6.88 -10.89
CA PHE A 221 -8.12 6.25 -11.85
C PHE A 221 -8.66 7.28 -12.85
N ASN A 222 -8.44 7.04 -14.14
CA ASN A 222 -8.97 7.86 -15.21
C ASN A 222 -10.28 7.25 -15.75
N VAL A 223 -11.40 7.92 -15.50
CA VAL A 223 -12.75 7.45 -15.90
C VAL A 223 -12.90 7.28 -17.41
N ASN A 224 -12.28 8.16 -18.20
CA ASN A 224 -12.41 8.16 -19.65
C ASN A 224 -11.68 6.95 -20.27
N LYS A 225 -10.46 6.70 -19.79
CA LYS A 225 -9.64 5.56 -20.23
C LYS A 225 -9.99 4.26 -19.53
N LYS A 226 -10.79 4.32 -18.46
CA LYS A 226 -11.11 3.20 -17.55
C LYS A 226 -9.85 2.46 -17.06
N HIS A 227 -8.77 3.20 -16.83
CA HIS A 227 -7.46 2.66 -16.49
C HIS A 227 -6.77 3.52 -15.42
N PHE A 228 -5.84 2.93 -14.67
CA PHE A 228 -5.00 3.66 -13.72
C PHE A 228 -3.83 4.33 -14.43
N GLU A 229 -3.58 5.58 -14.10
CA GLU A 229 -2.43 6.34 -14.59
C GLU A 229 -1.53 6.71 -13.42
N ARG A 230 -0.22 6.65 -13.63
CA ARG A 230 0.75 7.09 -12.64
C ARG A 230 0.86 8.60 -12.67
N GLU A 231 0.72 9.22 -11.51
CA GLU A 231 0.90 10.64 -11.36
C GLU A 231 2.40 10.99 -11.39
N THR A 232 2.79 11.92 -12.25
CA THR A 232 4.20 12.31 -12.46
C THR A 232 4.65 13.43 -11.53
N THR A 233 3.73 14.10 -10.83
CA THR A 233 4.05 15.16 -9.89
C THR A 233 4.72 14.60 -8.64
N LYS A 234 5.84 15.20 -8.23
CA LYS A 234 6.54 14.82 -7.00
C LYS A 234 5.62 15.06 -5.79
N PRO A 235 5.47 14.08 -4.88
CA PRO A 235 4.64 14.25 -3.70
C PRO A 235 5.23 15.29 -2.74
N SER A 236 4.35 16.07 -2.12
CA SER A 236 4.66 17.05 -1.09
C SER A 236 3.84 16.80 0.17
N LEU A 237 4.38 17.14 1.34
CA LEU A 237 3.61 17.16 2.60
C LEU A 237 2.60 18.31 2.64
N PHE A 238 2.87 19.40 1.91
CA PHE A 238 2.02 20.57 1.79
C PHE A 238 1.60 20.77 0.32
N PRO A 239 0.70 19.91 -0.20
CA PRO A 239 0.23 20.04 -1.56
C PRO A 239 -0.80 21.16 -1.72
N PRO A 240 -1.04 21.65 -2.96
CA PRO A 240 -2.08 22.64 -3.23
C PRO A 240 -3.47 22.08 -2.92
N ALA A 241 -4.44 22.96 -2.67
CA ALA A 241 -5.81 22.59 -2.31
C ALA A 241 -6.52 21.71 -3.37
N SER A 242 -6.10 21.79 -4.64
CA SER A 242 -6.58 20.92 -5.71
C SER A 242 -6.32 19.43 -5.43
N HIS A 243 -5.22 19.09 -4.75
CA HIS A 243 -4.89 17.69 -4.47
C HIS A 243 -5.82 17.08 -3.41
N LYS A 244 -6.38 17.92 -2.53
CA LYS A 244 -7.43 17.48 -1.60
C LYS A 244 -8.65 16.98 -2.35
N THR A 245 -9.13 17.75 -3.33
CA THR A 245 -10.33 17.39 -4.09
C THR A 245 -10.06 16.20 -5.01
N THR A 246 -8.87 16.08 -5.60
CA THR A 246 -8.50 14.90 -6.39
C THR A 246 -8.44 13.64 -5.55
N ALA A 247 -7.95 13.68 -4.31
CA ALA A 247 -7.93 12.52 -3.42
C ALA A 247 -9.33 11.96 -3.13
N PHE A 248 -10.30 12.82 -2.77
CA PHE A 248 -11.70 12.40 -2.57
C PHE A 248 -12.35 11.92 -3.87
N ARG A 249 -12.11 12.62 -4.98
CA ARG A 249 -12.61 12.24 -6.30
C ARG A 249 -12.07 10.89 -6.75
N ASN A 250 -10.77 10.62 -6.54
CA ASN A 250 -10.14 9.34 -6.86
C ASN A 250 -10.76 8.21 -6.04
N ARG A 251 -10.97 8.42 -4.74
CA ARG A 251 -11.66 7.44 -3.88
C ARG A 251 -13.06 7.10 -4.38
N TYR A 252 -13.85 8.10 -4.75
CA TYR A 252 -15.18 7.87 -5.34
C TYR A 252 -15.08 7.09 -6.66
N HIS A 253 -14.15 7.47 -7.55
CA HIS A 253 -13.98 6.82 -8.86
C HIS A 253 -13.57 5.36 -8.77
N VAL A 254 -12.66 5.01 -7.87
CA VAL A 254 -12.23 3.61 -7.66
C VAL A 254 -13.43 2.76 -7.21
N ILE A 255 -14.22 3.24 -6.24
CA ILE A 255 -15.41 2.52 -5.77
C ILE A 255 -16.47 2.43 -6.86
N HIS A 256 -16.72 3.53 -7.58
CA HIS A 256 -17.70 3.57 -8.67
C HIS A 256 -17.33 2.61 -9.81
N GLN A 257 -16.06 2.57 -10.22
CA GLN A 257 -15.59 1.62 -11.24
C GLN A 257 -15.68 0.18 -10.75
N ARG A 258 -15.38 -0.10 -9.47
CA ARG A 258 -15.54 -1.42 -8.86
C ARG A 258 -16.99 -1.89 -8.91
N LEU A 259 -17.94 -1.01 -8.62
CA LEU A 259 -19.37 -1.31 -8.70
C LEU A 259 -19.84 -1.64 -10.12
N LEU A 260 -19.42 -0.83 -11.11
CA LEU A 260 -19.78 -1.06 -12.51
C LEU A 260 -19.23 -2.37 -13.09
N ARG A 261 -18.21 -2.96 -12.46
CA ARG A 261 -17.67 -4.28 -12.82
C ARG A 261 -18.44 -5.43 -12.18
N SER A 262 -19.20 -5.17 -11.11
CA SER A 262 -20.03 -6.20 -10.48
C SER A 262 -21.22 -6.55 -11.36
N GLU A 263 -21.56 -7.84 -11.44
CA GLU A 263 -22.65 -8.37 -12.27
C GLU A 263 -24.00 -7.71 -11.96
N ALA A 264 -24.25 -7.33 -10.71
CA ALA A 264 -25.49 -6.68 -10.28
C ALA A 264 -25.76 -5.32 -10.97
N PHE A 265 -24.71 -4.62 -11.40
CA PHE A 265 -24.79 -3.31 -12.06
C PHE A 265 -24.52 -3.41 -13.57
N GLN A 266 -24.21 -4.59 -14.09
CA GLN A 266 -24.05 -4.81 -15.52
C GLN A 266 -25.43 -5.01 -16.16
N THR A 267 -25.88 -4.04 -16.93
CA THR A 267 -27.05 -4.20 -17.79
C THR A 267 -26.71 -5.22 -18.89
N SER A 268 -27.28 -6.42 -18.86
CA SER A 268 -27.12 -7.38 -19.95
C SER A 268 -27.70 -6.80 -21.25
N THR A 269 -26.82 -6.35 -22.14
CA THR A 269 -27.18 -5.79 -23.46
C THR A 269 -27.97 -6.80 -24.31
N VAL A 270 -27.82 -8.10 -24.04
CA VAL A 270 -28.49 -9.20 -24.77
C VAL A 270 -29.96 -9.35 -24.35
N SER A 271 -30.32 -8.99 -23.12
CA SER A 271 -31.70 -9.09 -22.63
C SER A 271 -32.60 -7.93 -23.10
N SER A 272 -32.00 -6.76 -23.40
CA SER A 272 -32.73 -5.56 -23.83
C SER A 272 -33.29 -5.63 -25.26
N SER A 273 -32.78 -6.50 -26.14
CA SER A 273 -33.22 -6.59 -27.54
C SER A 273 -34.30 -7.66 -27.80
N ARG A 274 -34.52 -8.61 -26.88
CA ARG A 274 -35.51 -9.70 -27.07
C ARG A 274 -36.81 -9.56 -26.28
N ASN A 275 -36.88 -8.70 -25.25
CA ASN A 275 -38.08 -8.59 -24.41
C ASN A 275 -38.86 -7.29 -24.65
N ARG A 276 -39.34 -7.06 -25.88
CA ARG A 276 -40.38 -6.05 -26.15
C ARG A 276 -41.80 -6.63 -26.19
N SER A 277 -41.98 -7.92 -25.88
CA SER A 277 -43.30 -8.55 -25.82
C SER A 277 -43.49 -9.35 -24.53
N LEU A 278 -44.46 -8.89 -23.75
CA LEU A 278 -45.31 -9.66 -22.84
C LEU A 278 -44.71 -10.13 -21.48
N GLN A 279 -45.19 -9.44 -20.44
CA GLN A 279 -45.33 -9.78 -19.02
C GLN A 279 -44.14 -9.64 -18.04
N PRO A 280 -44.37 -9.05 -16.85
CA PRO A 280 -43.37 -8.94 -15.78
C PRO A 280 -43.31 -10.24 -14.98
N SER A 281 -42.30 -11.06 -15.23
CA SER A 281 -41.92 -12.14 -14.32
C SER A 281 -41.17 -11.56 -13.11
N LEU A 282 -41.59 -11.92 -11.91
CA LEU A 282 -41.10 -11.43 -10.61
C LEU A 282 -39.69 -11.92 -10.21
N SER A 283 -38.93 -12.56 -11.11
CA SER A 283 -37.64 -13.18 -10.78
C SER A 283 -36.53 -12.97 -11.83
N SER A 284 -36.65 -11.94 -12.67
CA SER A 284 -35.48 -11.49 -13.45
C SER A 284 -34.70 -10.45 -12.63
N PRO A 285 -33.38 -10.61 -12.39
CA PRO A 285 -32.61 -9.61 -11.68
C PRO A 285 -32.61 -8.33 -12.50
N GLN A 286 -33.45 -7.37 -12.12
CA GLN A 286 -33.40 -6.03 -12.68
C GLN A 286 -32.02 -5.46 -12.32
N SER A 287 -31.19 -5.20 -13.32
CA SER A 287 -29.87 -4.61 -13.13
C SER A 287 -30.03 -3.29 -12.36
N LEU A 288 -29.32 -3.17 -11.24
CA LEU A 288 -29.37 -1.98 -10.41
C LEU A 288 -28.78 -0.80 -11.18
N LYS A 289 -29.50 0.33 -11.25
CA LYS A 289 -29.07 1.51 -11.99
C LYS A 289 -28.76 2.67 -11.04
N LEU A 290 -27.50 3.09 -11.03
CA LEU A 290 -27.06 4.27 -10.29
C LEU A 290 -27.59 5.55 -10.95
N THR A 291 -28.18 6.42 -10.15
CA THR A 291 -28.66 7.74 -10.58
C THR A 291 -27.82 8.83 -9.92
N PRO A 292 -27.19 9.75 -10.68
CA PRO A 292 -26.48 10.88 -10.09
C PRO A 292 -27.48 11.86 -9.46
N ILE A 293 -27.07 12.55 -8.40
CA ILE A 293 -27.94 13.42 -7.60
C ILE A 293 -28.56 14.53 -8.44
N ALA A 294 -27.81 15.12 -9.38
CA ALA A 294 -28.32 16.15 -10.28
C ALA A 294 -29.52 15.71 -11.14
N ASN A 295 -29.68 14.41 -11.40
CA ASN A 295 -30.79 13.88 -12.21
C ASN A 295 -32.11 13.72 -11.42
N MET A 296 -32.08 13.94 -10.09
CA MET A 296 -33.29 13.89 -9.26
C MET A 296 -34.09 15.19 -9.29
N LEU A 297 -33.48 16.30 -9.73
CA LEU A 297 -34.15 17.59 -9.79
C LEU A 297 -35.38 17.51 -10.72
N GLY A 298 -36.54 17.87 -10.19
CA GLY A 298 -37.82 17.83 -10.91
C GLY A 298 -38.47 16.45 -11.03
N ARG A 299 -37.92 15.42 -10.37
CA ARG A 299 -38.48 14.05 -10.32
C ARG A 299 -38.98 13.71 -8.93
N HIS A 300 -40.02 14.41 -8.50
CA HIS A 300 -40.65 14.17 -7.20
C HIS A 300 -41.25 12.76 -7.10
N GLY A 301 -40.99 12.05 -5.99
CA GLY A 301 -41.66 10.81 -5.65
C GLY A 301 -41.19 9.56 -6.43
N SER A 302 -40.07 9.63 -7.16
CA SER A 302 -39.48 8.47 -7.81
C SER A 302 -38.41 7.79 -6.96
N ASN A 303 -38.34 6.46 -7.07
CA ASN A 303 -37.34 5.63 -6.42
C ASN A 303 -36.00 5.73 -7.18
N HIS A 304 -34.91 5.96 -6.46
CA HIS A 304 -33.57 6.07 -7.02
C HIS A 304 -32.54 5.37 -6.15
N MET A 305 -31.57 4.73 -6.79
CA MET A 305 -30.38 4.22 -6.12
C MET A 305 -29.23 5.20 -6.29
N LEU A 306 -28.71 5.69 -5.17
CA LEU A 306 -27.64 6.67 -5.09
C LEU A 306 -26.34 6.01 -4.62
N LEU A 307 -25.23 6.40 -5.26
CA LEU A 307 -23.88 6.17 -4.76
C LEU A 307 -23.33 7.52 -4.31
N GLY A 308 -22.93 7.64 -3.04
CA GLY A 308 -22.40 8.90 -2.55
C GLY A 308 -21.68 8.77 -1.22
N GLN A 309 -20.92 9.79 -0.86
CA GLN A 309 -20.24 9.91 0.41
C GLN A 309 -21.20 10.48 1.47
N LEU A 310 -21.24 9.87 2.65
CA LEU A 310 -21.95 10.43 3.81
C LEU A 310 -21.23 11.67 4.32
N VAL A 311 -21.95 12.78 4.44
CA VAL A 311 -21.45 14.08 4.91
C VAL A 311 -22.41 14.62 5.97
N LEU A 312 -21.89 15.41 6.92
CA LEU A 312 -22.73 16.17 7.84
C LEU A 312 -22.82 17.62 7.34
N LEU A 313 -24.04 18.14 7.25
CA LEU A 313 -24.27 19.56 6.96
C LEU A 313 -23.80 20.43 8.14
N PRO A 314 -23.57 21.73 7.92
CA PRO A 314 -23.34 22.69 9.01
C PRO A 314 -24.45 22.72 10.06
N THR A 315 -25.69 22.33 9.70
CA THR A 315 -26.83 22.20 10.62
C THR A 315 -26.74 20.98 11.54
N GLY A 316 -25.82 20.05 11.25
CA GLY A 316 -25.71 18.76 11.94
C GLY A 316 -26.46 17.62 11.25
N ASP A 317 -27.30 17.92 10.25
CA ASP A 317 -28.08 16.91 9.53
C ASP A 317 -27.19 16.04 8.64
N LEU A 318 -27.59 14.77 8.47
CA LEU A 318 -26.93 13.85 7.56
C LEU A 318 -27.28 14.16 6.11
N ALA A 319 -26.30 14.05 5.22
CA ALA A 319 -26.49 14.14 3.78
C ALA A 319 -25.62 13.14 3.03
N ILE A 320 -25.98 12.97 1.76
CA ILE A 320 -25.21 12.22 0.79
C ILE A 320 -24.71 13.17 -0.30
N SER A 321 -23.42 13.09 -0.61
CA SER A 321 -22.74 13.89 -1.63
C SER A 321 -22.15 12.98 -2.69
N ASP A 322 -22.43 13.26 -3.96
CA ASP A 322 -21.75 12.66 -5.10
C ASP A 322 -20.89 13.71 -5.81
N LEU A 323 -20.46 13.43 -7.04
CA LEU A 323 -19.70 14.39 -7.85
C LEU A 323 -20.54 15.52 -8.45
N SER A 324 -21.86 15.37 -8.44
CA SER A 324 -22.83 16.26 -9.09
C SER A 324 -23.51 17.23 -8.12
N GLY A 325 -23.74 16.81 -6.87
CA GLY A 325 -24.43 17.61 -5.87
C GLY A 325 -24.45 16.95 -4.48
N THR A 326 -25.07 17.63 -3.54
CA THR A 326 -25.33 17.13 -2.18
C THR A 326 -26.82 17.20 -1.87
N ILE A 327 -27.38 16.20 -1.19
CA ILE A 327 -28.80 16.17 -0.79
C ILE A 327 -28.95 15.72 0.68
N ALA A 328 -29.86 16.34 1.42
CA ALA A 328 -30.19 15.95 2.78
C ALA A 328 -30.76 14.53 2.83
N LEU A 329 -30.28 13.72 3.76
CA LEU A 329 -30.57 12.30 3.86
C LEU A 329 -31.28 11.98 5.18
N ASP A 330 -32.44 11.35 5.08
CA ASP A 330 -33.19 10.83 6.22
C ASP A 330 -33.13 9.30 6.24
N LEU A 331 -32.54 8.76 7.31
CA LEU A 331 -32.36 7.32 7.53
C LEU A 331 -33.26 6.78 8.65
N GLY A 332 -34.25 7.54 9.11
CA GLY A 332 -35.11 7.11 10.22
C GLY A 332 -35.85 5.79 9.99
N GLN A 333 -36.05 5.40 8.72
CA GLN A 333 -36.69 4.15 8.32
C GLN A 333 -35.77 3.21 7.53
N ALA A 334 -34.48 3.55 7.43
CA ALA A 334 -33.55 2.78 6.62
C ALA A 334 -33.12 1.49 7.31
N VAL A 335 -33.13 0.40 6.56
CA VAL A 335 -32.59 -0.91 6.97
C VAL A 335 -31.22 -1.12 6.32
N ALA A 336 -30.27 -1.63 7.10
CA ALA A 336 -28.95 -1.96 6.58
C ALA A 336 -28.97 -3.32 5.86
N ILE A 337 -28.44 -3.42 4.65
CA ILE A 337 -28.33 -4.70 3.93
C ILE A 337 -26.87 -5.16 3.87
N PRO A 338 -26.56 -6.41 4.30
CA PRO A 338 -27.24 -7.27 5.27
C PRO A 338 -27.43 -6.66 6.67
N ASP A 339 -28.44 -7.14 7.42
CA ASP A 339 -28.80 -6.64 8.76
C ASP A 339 -27.61 -6.63 9.72
N ASP A 340 -27.43 -5.51 10.42
CA ASP A 340 -26.37 -5.18 11.39
C ASP A 340 -24.91 -5.52 11.00
N SER A 341 -24.67 -5.77 9.72
CA SER A 341 -23.40 -6.36 9.27
C SER A 341 -22.26 -5.35 9.07
N ALA A 342 -22.54 -4.04 9.11
CA ALA A 342 -21.52 -3.01 8.85
C ALA A 342 -21.76 -1.73 9.68
N TRP A 343 -20.69 -0.96 9.93
CA TRP A 343 -20.80 0.37 10.51
C TRP A 343 -20.85 1.42 9.41
N PHE A 344 -21.71 2.42 9.57
CA PHE A 344 -21.81 3.56 8.66
C PHE A 344 -21.32 4.81 9.39
N CYS A 345 -20.33 5.49 8.84
CA CYS A 345 -19.76 6.71 9.42
C CYS A 345 -19.72 7.82 8.37
N PRO A 346 -19.86 9.10 8.78
CA PRO A 346 -19.58 10.22 7.89
C PRO A 346 -18.16 10.12 7.32
N GLY A 347 -18.03 10.28 5.99
CA GLY A 347 -16.81 10.09 5.24
C GLY A 347 -16.73 8.77 4.47
N MET A 348 -17.65 7.82 4.70
CA MET A 348 -17.79 6.58 3.93
C MET A 348 -18.59 6.78 2.65
N VAL A 349 -18.28 6.01 1.61
CA VAL A 349 -19.08 5.94 0.38
C VAL A 349 -20.07 4.79 0.53
N VAL A 350 -21.35 5.08 0.35
CA VAL A 350 -22.46 4.14 0.59
C VAL A 350 -23.40 4.09 -0.62
N LEU A 351 -24.13 2.99 -0.71
CA LEU A 351 -25.28 2.83 -1.59
C LEU A 351 -26.54 3.07 -0.77
N VAL A 352 -27.40 3.97 -1.24
CA VAL A 352 -28.70 4.22 -0.62
C VAL A 352 -29.79 4.07 -1.68
N ASP A 353 -30.79 3.25 -1.40
CA ASP A 353 -32.02 3.17 -2.17
C ASP A 353 -33.15 3.86 -1.41
N GLY A 354 -33.93 4.68 -2.10
CA GLY A 354 -34.91 5.54 -1.45
C GLY A 354 -35.71 6.41 -2.40
N LEU A 355 -36.57 7.25 -1.82
CA LEU A 355 -37.38 8.24 -2.54
C LEU A 355 -36.85 9.64 -2.34
N TYR A 356 -36.95 10.41 -3.42
CA TYR A 356 -36.77 11.85 -3.37
C TYR A 356 -38.11 12.54 -3.04
N GLU A 357 -38.15 13.23 -1.90
CA GLU A 357 -39.27 14.07 -1.46
C GLU A 357 -38.85 15.55 -1.59
N GLU A 358 -39.63 16.35 -2.30
CA GLU A 358 -39.35 17.79 -2.46
C GLU A 358 -40.03 18.57 -1.33
N ASN A 359 -39.25 19.26 -0.50
CA ASN A 359 -39.80 20.10 0.56
C ASN A 359 -40.31 21.41 -0.04
N SER A 360 -41.63 21.61 0.04
CA SER A 360 -42.31 22.83 -0.45
C SER A 360 -41.87 24.12 0.26
N GLU A 361 -41.26 24.02 1.45
CA GLU A 361 -40.74 25.18 2.20
C GLU A 361 -39.47 25.80 1.59
N SER A 362 -38.81 25.13 0.64
CA SER A 362 -37.67 25.68 -0.12
C SER A 362 -38.06 26.16 -1.52
N ALA A 363 -39.26 26.74 -1.65
CA ALA A 363 -39.74 27.36 -2.87
C ALA A 363 -38.88 28.58 -3.25
N GLY A 364 -37.76 28.35 -3.96
CA GLY A 364 -36.88 29.43 -4.40
C GLY A 364 -35.58 28.97 -5.05
N ARG A 365 -35.65 28.69 -6.36
CA ARG A 365 -34.60 28.88 -7.38
C ARG A 365 -33.17 28.38 -7.08
N ALA A 366 -32.75 27.52 -8.00
CA ALA A 366 -31.35 27.22 -8.35
C ALA A 366 -30.59 26.41 -7.30
N LEU A 367 -29.49 25.82 -7.76
CA LEU A 367 -28.41 25.30 -6.92
C LEU A 367 -27.95 26.46 -6.00
N GLY A 368 -28.64 26.64 -4.89
CA GLY A 368 -28.31 27.65 -3.90
C GLY A 368 -26.87 27.40 -3.46
N GLY A 369 -26.09 28.46 -3.31
CA GLY A 369 -24.67 28.45 -2.93
C GLY A 369 -24.40 27.93 -1.51
N GLY A 370 -25.14 26.92 -1.06
CA GLY A 370 -24.95 26.17 0.15
C GLY A 370 -23.70 25.29 0.08
N CYS A 371 -23.06 25.14 1.24
CA CYS A 371 -21.84 24.38 1.43
C CYS A 371 -22.01 22.91 0.96
N GLY A 372 -21.28 22.51 -0.07
CA GLY A 372 -21.30 21.15 -0.63
C GLY A 372 -20.67 21.12 -2.02
N VAL A 373 -20.19 19.95 -2.48
CA VAL A 373 -19.70 19.81 -3.86
C VAL A 373 -20.91 19.85 -4.79
N GLY A 374 -20.94 20.81 -5.72
CA GLY A 374 -22.03 20.94 -6.70
C GLY A 374 -23.29 21.67 -6.23
N GLY A 375 -23.32 22.17 -4.98
CA GLY A 375 -24.48 22.80 -4.37
C GLY A 375 -25.41 21.80 -3.66
N THR A 376 -26.19 22.29 -2.71
CA THR A 376 -27.19 21.49 -1.98
C THR A 376 -28.51 21.51 -2.74
N LEU A 377 -29.01 20.35 -3.16
CA LEU A 377 -30.34 20.20 -3.75
C LEU A 377 -31.40 20.44 -2.67
N GLY A 378 -32.44 21.23 -2.99
CA GLY A 378 -33.62 21.35 -2.12
C GLY A 378 -34.36 20.02 -2.00
N GLY A 379 -35.06 19.81 -0.88
CA GLY A 379 -35.75 18.54 -0.59
C GLY A 379 -34.95 17.59 0.30
N ARG A 380 -35.52 16.41 0.53
CA ARG A 380 -34.99 15.36 1.41
C ARG A 380 -35.04 14.02 0.69
N PHE A 381 -33.96 13.26 0.78
CA PHE A 381 -33.92 11.89 0.31
C PHE A 381 -34.24 10.95 1.47
N ARG A 382 -35.33 10.21 1.37
CA ARG A 382 -35.74 9.22 2.37
C ARG A 382 -35.20 7.86 1.97
N GLY A 383 -34.19 7.40 2.71
CA GLY A 383 -33.56 6.10 2.48
C GLY A 383 -34.40 4.96 3.06
N PHE A 384 -34.64 3.92 2.28
CA PHE A 384 -35.20 2.65 2.75
C PHE A 384 -34.12 1.62 3.00
N PHE A 385 -33.10 1.58 2.15
CA PHE A 385 -32.00 0.64 2.29
C PHE A 385 -30.68 1.36 2.22
N ILE A 386 -29.76 0.99 3.11
CA ILE A 386 -28.39 1.46 3.10
C ILE A 386 -27.43 0.26 3.07
N GLY A 387 -26.47 0.31 2.15
CA GLY A 387 -25.49 -0.76 1.96
C GLY A 387 -24.11 -0.20 1.73
N GLN A 388 -23.09 -0.98 2.10
CA GLN A 388 -21.73 -0.70 1.67
C GLN A 388 -21.51 -1.21 0.24
N PRO A 389 -20.68 -0.54 -0.56
CA PRO A 389 -20.36 -1.03 -1.88
C PRO A 389 -19.55 -2.33 -1.75
N PRO A 390 -19.94 -3.45 -2.38
CA PRO A 390 -19.25 -4.73 -2.22
C PRO A 390 -17.79 -4.65 -2.66
N CYS A 391 -16.90 -5.34 -1.94
CA CYS A 391 -15.51 -5.51 -2.31
C CYS A 391 -15.32 -6.44 -3.55
N GLU A 392 -14.30 -6.16 -4.37
CA GLU A 392 -13.93 -6.98 -5.54
C GLU A 392 -12.76 -7.90 -5.17
N LYS A 393 -12.89 -9.21 -5.45
CA LYS A 393 -11.83 -10.19 -5.17
C LYS A 393 -10.54 -9.83 -5.91
N ARG A 394 -9.39 -9.97 -5.25
CA ARG A 394 -8.04 -9.70 -5.80
C ARG A 394 -7.82 -10.34 -7.18
N MET A 395 -8.18 -11.61 -7.33
CA MET A 395 -8.01 -12.37 -8.57
C MET A 395 -8.79 -11.76 -9.74
N VAL A 396 -10.01 -11.25 -9.49
CA VAL A 396 -10.84 -10.59 -10.51
C VAL A 396 -10.25 -9.23 -10.88
N THR A 397 -9.78 -8.47 -9.89
CA THR A 397 -9.11 -7.19 -10.14
C THR A 397 -7.85 -7.36 -10.99
N LEU A 398 -7.00 -8.35 -10.69
CA LEU A 398 -5.77 -8.63 -11.44
C LEU A 398 -6.03 -9.37 -12.76
N GLY A 399 -7.21 -9.99 -12.91
CA GLY A 399 -7.56 -10.77 -14.11
C GLY A 399 -6.90 -12.16 -14.15
N ILE A 400 -6.61 -12.74 -12.99
CA ILE A 400 -6.06 -14.10 -12.85
C ILE A 400 -7.26 -15.06 -12.84
N SER A 401 -7.50 -15.74 -13.95
CA SER A 401 -8.55 -16.77 -14.03
C SER A 401 -7.96 -18.15 -13.79
N GLY A 402 -8.39 -18.83 -12.71
CA GLY A 402 -8.34 -20.29 -12.49
C GLY A 402 -6.97 -21.01 -12.53
N PRO A 403 -6.88 -22.25 -12.00
CA PRO A 403 -5.71 -23.12 -12.17
C PRO A 403 -5.56 -23.63 -13.61
N ASP A 404 -6.65 -23.64 -14.39
CA ASP A 404 -6.62 -23.91 -15.81
C ASP A 404 -6.51 -22.59 -16.57
N GLY A 405 -5.31 -22.30 -17.07
CA GLY A 405 -5.03 -21.22 -18.01
C GLY A 405 -5.72 -21.40 -19.36
N GLY A 406 -7.04 -21.58 -19.35
CA GLY A 406 -7.87 -21.62 -20.54
C GLY A 406 -7.78 -20.29 -21.28
N GLN A 407 -7.41 -20.34 -22.56
CA GLN A 407 -7.29 -19.21 -23.48
C GLN A 407 -8.61 -18.49 -23.78
N HIS A 408 -9.69 -18.77 -23.03
CA HIS A 408 -10.94 -18.04 -23.15
C HIS A 408 -10.87 -16.76 -22.30
N HIS A 409 -10.27 -15.74 -22.89
CA HIS A 409 -10.44 -14.35 -22.52
C HIS A 409 -11.95 -14.02 -22.48
N THR A 410 -12.56 -14.01 -21.30
CA THR A 410 -13.68 -13.11 -21.11
C THR A 410 -13.11 -11.69 -21.21
N ILE A 411 -13.74 -10.88 -22.04
CA ILE A 411 -13.39 -9.50 -22.41
C ILE A 411 -13.64 -8.54 -21.19
N GLY A 412 -13.33 -9.01 -19.98
CA GLY A 412 -13.60 -8.38 -18.69
C GLY A 412 -12.35 -7.83 -17.99
N GLY A 413 -11.57 -6.99 -18.69
CA GLY A 413 -10.82 -5.85 -18.14
C GLY A 413 -10.08 -5.95 -16.79
N GLY A 414 -9.33 -7.01 -16.47
CA GLY A 414 -8.43 -7.03 -15.31
C GLY A 414 -7.23 -6.07 -15.44
N PHE A 415 -6.73 -5.54 -14.32
CA PHE A 415 -5.60 -4.61 -14.23
C PHE A 415 -4.23 -5.30 -14.04
N GLY A 416 -4.06 -6.52 -14.56
CA GLY A 416 -2.86 -7.34 -14.32
C GLY A 416 -1.54 -6.78 -14.87
N TRP A 417 -1.58 -5.78 -15.75
CA TRP A 417 -0.38 -5.07 -16.26
C TRP A 417 0.02 -3.87 -15.40
N ILE A 418 -0.86 -3.40 -14.51
CA ILE A 418 -0.56 -2.28 -13.63
C ILE A 418 0.26 -2.78 -12.45
N ASP A 419 1.36 -2.10 -12.18
CA ASP A 419 2.14 -2.28 -10.97
C ASP A 419 1.62 -1.34 -9.87
N PHE A 420 0.87 -1.90 -8.93
CA PHE A 420 0.30 -1.16 -7.80
C PHE A 420 1.32 -0.83 -6.70
N LEU A 421 2.47 -1.52 -6.68
CA LEU A 421 3.39 -1.52 -5.55
C LEU A 421 4.81 -1.08 -5.90
N GLY A 422 5.19 -1.14 -7.18
CA GLY A 422 6.56 -0.89 -7.63
C GLY A 422 7.46 -2.13 -7.65
N VAL A 423 6.89 -3.34 -7.50
CA VAL A 423 7.63 -4.63 -7.45
C VAL A 423 7.41 -5.49 -8.71
N GLY A 424 6.80 -4.91 -9.74
CA GLY A 424 6.43 -5.61 -10.97
C GLY A 424 4.94 -6.00 -11.00
N SER A 425 4.39 -6.02 -12.20
CA SER A 425 2.98 -6.37 -12.42
C SER A 425 2.76 -7.89 -12.41
N GLU A 426 1.52 -8.31 -12.13
CA GLU A 426 1.15 -9.72 -12.04
C GLU A 426 1.42 -10.45 -13.36
N ARG A 427 1.08 -9.84 -14.50
CA ARG A 427 1.28 -10.46 -15.81
C ARG A 427 2.75 -10.55 -16.23
N ALA A 428 3.59 -9.61 -15.78
CA ALA A 428 5.00 -9.58 -16.13
C ALA A 428 5.82 -10.57 -15.28
N VAL A 429 5.62 -10.56 -13.96
CA VAL A 429 6.51 -11.24 -13.01
C VAL A 429 5.80 -12.35 -12.22
N GLY A 430 4.47 -12.36 -12.20
CA GLY A 430 3.68 -13.27 -11.35
C GLY A 430 3.86 -14.76 -11.66
N ALA A 431 4.02 -15.15 -12.93
CA ALA A 431 4.25 -16.56 -13.29
C ALA A 431 5.62 -17.08 -12.80
N LYS A 432 6.67 -16.25 -12.92
CA LYS A 432 8.02 -16.56 -12.40
C LYS A 432 7.98 -16.69 -10.88
N MET A 433 7.35 -15.73 -10.20
CA MET A 433 7.24 -15.73 -8.75
C MET A 433 6.45 -16.92 -8.20
N ARG A 434 5.34 -17.32 -8.84
CA ARG A 434 4.57 -18.52 -8.46
C ARG A 434 5.34 -19.84 -8.68
N ARG A 435 6.34 -19.86 -9.57
CA ARG A 435 7.25 -21.02 -9.72
C ARG A 435 8.29 -21.03 -8.59
N LEU A 436 8.85 -19.87 -8.26
CA LEU A 436 9.79 -19.72 -7.14
C LEU A 436 9.13 -20.03 -5.79
N GLU A 437 7.90 -19.57 -5.59
CA GLU A 437 7.08 -19.87 -4.42
C GLU A 437 6.93 -21.38 -4.22
N ARG A 438 6.49 -22.11 -5.26
CA ARG A 438 6.39 -23.58 -5.21
C ARG A 438 7.73 -24.28 -5.00
N ARG A 439 8.83 -23.70 -5.48
CA ARG A 439 10.17 -24.25 -5.28
C ARG A 439 10.68 -24.06 -3.85
N LEU A 440 10.43 -22.89 -3.25
CA LEU A 440 11.02 -22.50 -1.97
C LEU A 440 10.11 -22.71 -0.76
N LEU A 441 8.78 -22.75 -0.94
CA LEU A 441 7.81 -22.89 0.14
C LEU A 441 7.10 -24.24 0.17
N ASP A 442 7.04 -24.98 -0.95
CA ASP A 442 6.32 -26.27 -1.01
C ASP A 442 7.29 -27.39 -0.58
N PRO A 443 7.09 -28.02 0.59
CA PRO A 443 7.82 -29.23 0.91
C PRO A 443 7.36 -30.32 -0.05
N SER A 444 8.31 -31.01 -0.69
CA SER A 444 8.12 -32.20 -1.51
C SER A 444 6.81 -32.98 -1.25
N PRO A 445 5.99 -33.32 -2.27
CA PRO A 445 4.80 -34.15 -2.14
C PRO A 445 5.18 -35.63 -2.02
N LEU A 446 5.90 -36.00 -0.96
CA LEU A 446 6.02 -37.40 -0.53
C LEU A 446 5.09 -37.57 0.67
N PRO A 447 3.92 -38.22 0.50
CA PRO A 447 3.01 -38.50 1.61
C PRO A 447 3.58 -39.67 2.42
N SER A 448 4.50 -39.41 3.35
CA SER A 448 4.75 -40.33 4.45
C SER A 448 3.71 -40.05 5.53
N ALA A 449 2.70 -40.92 5.62
CA ALA A 449 1.50 -40.83 6.44
C ALA A 449 1.73 -40.94 7.97
N SER A 450 2.85 -40.45 8.51
CA SER A 450 3.20 -40.64 9.93
C SER A 450 4.13 -39.59 10.53
N ALA A 451 4.26 -38.40 9.94
CA ALA A 451 5.00 -37.30 10.55
C ALA A 451 3.99 -36.22 10.96
N ASP A 452 4.02 -35.84 12.24
CA ASP A 452 3.31 -34.66 12.76
C ASP A 452 3.51 -33.47 11.82
N PRO A 453 2.53 -32.56 11.67
CA PRO A 453 2.65 -31.40 10.79
C PRO A 453 3.73 -30.46 11.35
N SER A 454 5.00 -30.74 11.04
CA SER A 454 6.10 -29.84 11.35
C SER A 454 5.81 -28.51 10.65
N PRO A 455 5.78 -27.39 11.39
CA PRO A 455 5.33 -26.13 10.84
C PRO A 455 6.33 -25.65 9.79
N GLY A 456 5.79 -25.27 8.62
CA GLY A 456 6.61 -24.78 7.51
C GLY A 456 7.36 -23.49 7.86
N ARG A 457 8.44 -23.23 7.11
CA ARG A 457 9.22 -21.99 7.21
C ARG A 457 8.41 -20.75 6.78
N ASN A 458 7.31 -20.94 6.04
CA ASN A 458 6.41 -19.93 5.48
C ASN A 458 5.52 -19.19 6.51
N ARG A 459 6.02 -18.98 7.73
CA ARG A 459 5.28 -18.34 8.83
C ARG A 459 5.70 -16.89 9.05
N VAL A 460 4.73 -16.06 9.36
CA VAL A 460 4.90 -14.69 9.82
C VAL A 460 4.27 -14.57 11.21
N VAL A 461 5.09 -14.22 12.19
CA VAL A 461 4.65 -14.00 13.56
C VAL A 461 4.29 -12.53 13.74
N ILE A 462 3.09 -12.26 14.24
CA ILE A 462 2.54 -10.91 14.35
C ILE A 462 2.26 -10.60 15.82
N LEU A 463 2.97 -9.60 16.33
CA LEU A 463 2.89 -9.07 17.68
C LEU A 463 2.25 -7.69 17.63
N GLY A 464 1.10 -7.53 18.28
CA GLY A 464 0.38 -6.26 18.35
C GLY A 464 0.64 -5.50 19.64
N GLU A 465 0.84 -4.20 19.54
CA GLU A 465 0.95 -3.27 20.68
C GLU A 465 1.96 -3.70 21.75
N LEU A 466 3.22 -3.76 21.36
CA LEU A 466 4.33 -4.04 22.28
C LEU A 466 4.69 -2.79 23.09
N ASN A 467 4.09 -2.59 24.26
CA ASN A 467 4.43 -1.46 25.13
C ASN A 467 5.74 -1.74 25.92
N LEU A 468 6.85 -1.12 25.52
CA LEU A 468 8.18 -1.30 26.10
C LEU A 468 8.38 -0.65 27.47
N ASP A 469 7.51 0.30 27.84
CA ASP A 469 7.47 0.92 29.17
C ASP A 469 7.13 -0.08 30.28
N ARG A 470 6.38 -1.13 29.94
CA ARG A 470 6.01 -2.20 30.87
C ARG A 470 7.06 -3.31 30.82
N PRO A 471 7.78 -3.58 31.92
CA PRO A 471 8.76 -4.67 31.95
C PRO A 471 8.12 -6.04 31.67
N ARG A 472 6.82 -6.20 31.97
CA ARG A 472 6.04 -7.41 31.64
C ARG A 472 5.93 -7.67 30.15
N ALA A 473 5.85 -6.64 29.31
CA ALA A 473 5.77 -6.82 27.86
C ALA A 473 7.09 -7.36 27.29
N LEU A 474 8.23 -6.92 27.85
CA LEU A 474 9.54 -7.46 27.50
C LEU A 474 9.71 -8.91 27.99
N GLN A 475 9.19 -9.26 29.17
CA GLN A 475 9.16 -10.65 29.64
C GLN A 475 8.31 -11.55 28.73
N ALA A 476 7.12 -11.09 28.36
CA ALA A 476 6.25 -11.73 27.38
C ALA A 476 6.98 -11.97 26.05
N LEU A 477 7.63 -10.93 25.52
CA LEU A 477 8.39 -11.01 24.27
C LEU A 477 9.52 -12.04 24.36
N ARG A 478 10.30 -12.03 25.46
CA ARG A 478 11.36 -13.04 25.68
C ARG A 478 10.79 -14.46 25.69
N LYS A 479 9.64 -14.68 26.32
CA LYS A 479 9.00 -15.98 26.33
C LYS A 479 8.56 -16.40 24.93
N VAL A 480 7.92 -15.51 24.18
CA VAL A 480 7.52 -15.78 22.78
C VAL A 480 8.74 -16.12 21.92
N LEU A 481 9.81 -15.33 22.01
CA LEU A 481 11.05 -15.59 21.27
C LEU A 481 11.70 -16.92 21.69
N SER A 482 11.66 -17.27 22.98
CA SER A 482 12.18 -18.57 23.45
C SER A 482 11.44 -19.77 22.87
N LEU A 483 10.13 -19.63 22.61
CA LEU A 483 9.34 -20.70 21.98
C LEU A 483 9.79 -20.93 20.53
N TYR A 484 9.99 -19.85 19.77
CA TYR A 484 10.46 -19.93 18.38
C TYR A 484 11.95 -20.28 18.27
N ALA A 485 12.76 -19.92 19.26
CA ALA A 485 14.18 -20.31 19.30
C ALA A 485 14.38 -21.79 19.64
N ALA A 486 13.40 -22.44 20.30
CA ALA A 486 13.43 -23.87 20.60
C ALA A 486 12.96 -24.76 19.44
N GLU A 487 12.40 -24.18 18.37
CA GLU A 487 12.01 -24.92 17.16
C GLU A 487 13.25 -25.37 16.36
N PRO A 488 13.17 -26.50 15.62
CA PRO A 488 14.30 -27.03 14.87
C PRO A 488 14.77 -26.07 13.76
N GLU A 489 16.08 -26.13 13.46
CA GLU A 489 16.71 -25.32 12.41
C GLU A 489 16.03 -25.58 11.05
N GLY A 490 15.36 -24.55 10.51
CA GLY A 490 14.59 -24.63 9.26
C GLY A 490 13.08 -24.39 9.41
N ALA A 491 12.53 -24.55 10.63
CA ALA A 491 11.13 -24.21 10.91
C ALA A 491 10.93 -22.75 11.36
N SER A 492 12.02 -22.02 11.63
CA SER A 492 11.96 -20.62 12.09
C SER A 492 11.16 -19.72 11.13
N PRO A 493 10.33 -18.81 11.65
CA PRO A 493 9.49 -17.96 10.81
C PRO A 493 10.31 -17.02 9.90
N VAL A 494 9.80 -16.73 8.70
CA VAL A 494 10.42 -15.78 7.76
C VAL A 494 10.54 -14.39 8.38
N CYS A 495 9.49 -13.96 9.06
CA CYS A 495 9.32 -12.58 9.49
C CYS A 495 8.61 -12.47 10.85
N PHE A 496 9.11 -11.57 11.70
CA PHE A 496 8.42 -11.10 12.89
C PHE A 496 7.93 -9.67 12.65
N VAL A 497 6.61 -9.48 12.65
CA VAL A 497 5.99 -8.15 12.60
C VAL A 497 5.71 -7.69 14.02
N VAL A 498 6.37 -6.63 14.45
CA VAL A 498 6.16 -6.00 15.75
C VAL A 498 5.51 -4.65 15.53
N ALA A 499 4.22 -4.56 15.83
CA ALA A 499 3.47 -3.31 15.71
C ALA A 499 3.40 -2.59 17.06
N GLY A 500 3.59 -1.28 17.03
CA GLY A 500 3.40 -0.39 18.17
C GLY A 500 1.92 -0.23 18.57
N SER A 501 1.57 0.69 19.45
CA SER A 501 2.43 1.71 20.06
C SER A 501 3.50 1.12 20.97
N PHE A 502 4.75 1.60 20.86
CA PHE A 502 5.86 1.09 21.66
C PHE A 502 5.84 1.61 23.11
N VAL A 503 5.02 2.62 23.40
CA VAL A 503 4.81 3.18 24.74
C VAL A 503 3.32 3.36 24.96
N GLN A 504 2.85 3.16 26.20
CA GLN A 504 1.44 3.33 26.54
C GLN A 504 1.02 4.80 26.52
N GLN A 505 1.87 5.68 27.03
CA GLN A 505 1.62 7.13 27.08
C GLN A 505 2.35 7.88 25.96
N ALA A 506 1.79 9.03 25.59
CA ALA A 506 2.33 9.91 24.57
C ALA A 506 3.63 10.59 25.03
N VAL A 507 4.76 10.08 24.55
CA VAL A 507 6.10 10.62 24.84
C VAL A 507 6.26 12.04 24.25
N MET A 508 7.04 12.91 24.91
CA MET A 508 7.35 14.28 24.44
C MET A 508 6.12 15.22 24.27
N ALA A 509 4.97 14.87 24.85
CA ALA A 509 3.73 15.65 24.75
C ALA A 509 3.58 16.79 25.79
N GLY A 510 4.59 17.01 26.63
CA GLY A 510 4.57 18.08 27.65
C GLY A 510 3.51 17.82 28.74
N GLY A 511 3.84 16.99 29.74
CA GLY A 511 2.92 16.69 30.83
C GLY A 511 3.43 15.64 31.81
N GLY A 512 4.75 15.56 32.03
CA GLY A 512 5.38 14.49 32.83
C GLY A 512 5.46 13.13 32.13
N SER A 513 4.94 13.01 30.91
CA SER A 513 5.06 11.80 30.09
C SER A 513 6.41 11.79 29.36
N GLY A 514 7.31 10.96 29.88
CA GLY A 514 8.62 10.53 29.38
C GLY A 514 9.40 11.40 28.38
N GLY A 515 10.66 11.66 28.71
CA GLY A 515 11.60 12.33 27.81
C GLY A 515 12.00 11.48 26.60
N SER A 516 12.63 12.10 25.60
CA SER A 516 13.27 11.38 24.48
C SER A 516 14.36 10.41 24.93
N ILE A 517 14.94 10.64 26.13
CA ILE A 517 15.97 9.79 26.74
C ILE A 517 15.35 8.47 27.20
N GLU A 518 14.24 8.52 27.96
CA GLU A 518 13.51 7.32 28.41
C GLU A 518 13.04 6.48 27.22
N TYR A 519 12.52 7.13 26.17
CA TYR A 519 12.13 6.43 24.94
C TYR A 519 13.31 5.67 24.30
N LYS A 520 14.50 6.29 24.29
CA LYS A 520 15.72 5.64 23.81
C LYS A 520 16.13 4.47 24.70
N GLU A 521 16.02 4.61 26.02
CA GLU A 521 16.32 3.55 26.98
C GLU A 521 15.41 2.33 26.77
N TYR A 522 14.13 2.52 26.43
CA TYR A 522 13.22 1.43 26.08
C TYR A 522 13.65 0.65 24.82
N PHE A 523 14.21 1.30 23.80
CA PHE A 523 14.80 0.59 22.66
C PHE A 523 16.13 -0.07 22.99
N ASP A 524 16.90 0.50 23.92
CA ASP A 524 18.14 -0.09 24.41
C ASP A 524 17.85 -1.40 25.21
N THR A 525 16.79 -1.43 26.01
CA THR A 525 16.35 -2.65 26.72
C THR A 525 15.77 -3.69 25.76
N LEU A 526 15.01 -3.26 24.74
CA LEU A 526 14.56 -4.14 23.66
C LEU A 526 15.75 -4.76 22.90
N ALA A 527 16.77 -3.96 22.58
CA ALA A 527 17.98 -4.45 21.92
C ALA A 527 18.70 -5.53 22.76
N SER A 528 18.76 -5.34 24.08
CA SER A 528 19.29 -6.35 24.99
C SER A 528 18.46 -7.63 24.98
N ALA A 529 17.12 -7.54 25.00
CA ALA A 529 16.24 -8.70 24.96
C ALA A 529 16.34 -9.48 23.64
N LEU A 530 16.58 -8.79 22.51
CA LEU A 530 16.80 -9.42 21.21
C LEU A 530 18.17 -10.10 21.11
N ALA A 531 19.21 -9.50 21.72
CA ALA A 531 20.56 -10.06 21.73
C ALA A 531 20.66 -11.43 22.42
N ASP A 532 19.71 -11.75 23.32
CA ASP A 532 19.60 -13.06 23.97
C ASP A 532 19.29 -14.20 22.96
N PHE A 533 18.81 -13.88 21.75
CA PHE A 533 18.35 -14.86 20.74
C PHE A 533 19.03 -14.70 19.35
N PRO A 534 20.36 -14.92 19.23
CA PRO A 534 21.10 -14.67 17.99
C PRO A 534 20.63 -15.52 16.80
N THR A 535 20.15 -16.75 17.04
CA THR A 535 19.65 -17.66 16.01
C THR A 535 18.46 -17.04 15.25
N LEU A 536 17.48 -16.50 15.95
CA LEU A 536 16.33 -15.82 15.37
C LEU A 536 16.72 -14.52 14.66
N LEU A 537 17.69 -13.78 15.20
CA LEU A 537 18.17 -12.56 14.56
C LEU A 537 18.85 -12.86 13.23
N GLN A 538 19.47 -14.03 13.06
CA GLN A 538 20.11 -14.46 11.82
C GLN A 538 19.08 -15.02 10.82
N THR A 539 18.12 -15.84 11.27
CA THR A 539 17.20 -16.58 10.40
C THR A 539 15.93 -15.82 10.02
N SER A 540 15.52 -14.80 10.79
CA SER A 540 14.27 -14.06 10.56
C SER A 540 14.50 -12.57 10.25
N THR A 541 13.51 -11.96 9.60
CA THR A 541 13.45 -10.49 9.39
C THR A 541 12.49 -9.87 10.38
N PHE A 542 12.89 -8.81 11.09
CA PHE A 542 12.03 -8.10 12.04
C PHE A 542 11.51 -6.81 11.43
N VAL A 543 10.19 -6.65 11.35
CA VAL A 543 9.52 -5.48 10.80
C VAL A 543 8.83 -4.72 11.92
N PHE A 544 9.25 -3.48 12.16
CA PHE A 544 8.72 -2.63 13.21
C PHE A 544 7.80 -1.55 12.63
N VAL A 545 6.54 -1.54 13.07
CA VAL A 545 5.50 -0.59 12.62
C VAL A 545 5.17 0.39 13.74
N PRO A 546 5.28 1.72 13.54
CA PRO A 546 5.03 2.70 14.60
C PRO A 546 3.54 2.86 14.92
N GLY A 547 3.23 3.19 16.18
CA GLY A 547 1.89 3.48 16.72
C GLY A 547 1.59 4.98 16.85
N ASP A 548 0.45 5.32 17.47
CA ASP A 548 -0.02 6.71 17.63
C ASP A 548 0.71 7.43 18.79
N ASN A 549 1.25 6.67 19.77
CA ASN A 549 1.92 7.24 20.96
C ASN A 549 3.45 7.40 20.80
N ASP A 550 4.02 6.98 19.67
CA ASP A 550 5.47 7.01 19.45
C ASP A 550 5.99 8.44 19.29
N GLY A 551 7.19 8.71 19.81
CA GLY A 551 7.65 10.04 20.18
C GLY A 551 7.49 11.18 19.15
N TRP A 552 7.89 11.00 17.89
CA TRP A 552 7.81 12.11 16.90
C TRP A 552 6.38 12.34 16.37
N VAL A 553 5.52 11.34 16.57
CA VAL A 553 4.10 11.39 16.22
C VAL A 553 3.31 12.02 17.37
N SER A 554 3.59 11.58 18.60
CA SER A 554 2.95 12.05 19.82
C SER A 554 3.38 13.46 20.23
N ALA A 555 4.59 13.91 19.90
CA ALA A 555 5.02 15.29 20.14
C ALA A 555 4.10 16.34 19.49
N LEU A 556 3.44 16.01 18.37
CA LEU A 556 2.50 16.91 17.70
C LEU A 556 1.08 16.81 18.28
N ALA A 557 0.63 15.59 18.57
CA ALA A 557 -0.78 15.30 18.81
C ALA A 557 -1.11 14.95 20.26
N ALA A 558 -0.11 14.83 21.14
CA ALA A 558 -0.28 14.39 22.53
C ALA A 558 -1.12 13.10 22.70
N GLY A 559 -1.01 12.16 21.74
CA GLY A 559 -1.81 10.93 21.72
C GLY A 559 -3.16 11.04 21.01
N ALA A 560 -3.49 12.18 20.42
CA ALA A 560 -4.66 12.35 19.55
C ALA A 560 -4.43 11.78 18.13
N SER A 561 -5.43 11.90 17.25
CA SER A 561 -5.36 11.34 15.89
C SER A 561 -4.36 12.08 15.00
N VAL A 562 -3.30 11.38 14.62
CA VAL A 562 -2.20 11.91 13.78
C VAL A 562 -2.52 11.70 12.29
N PRO A 563 -2.02 12.58 11.39
CA PRO A 563 -2.14 12.37 9.96
C PRO A 563 -1.47 11.07 9.49
N LEU A 564 -2.18 10.34 8.63
CA LEU A 564 -1.66 9.16 7.92
C LEU A 564 -1.19 9.54 6.51
N PRO A 565 -0.16 8.87 5.94
CA PRO A 565 0.72 7.87 6.56
C PRO A 565 1.75 8.46 7.52
N ARG A 566 2.24 7.65 8.46
CA ARG A 566 3.30 8.00 9.43
C ARG A 566 4.68 7.54 8.98
N ARG A 567 5.70 8.34 9.28
CA ARG A 567 7.11 8.00 9.05
C ARG A 567 7.59 6.89 10.00
N PRO A 568 8.60 6.10 9.58
CA PRO A 568 9.24 5.11 10.44
C PRO A 568 9.93 5.75 11.65
N VAL A 569 10.27 4.91 12.63
CA VAL A 569 11.08 5.30 13.79
C VAL A 569 12.43 5.86 13.33
N PRO A 570 12.83 7.07 13.78
CA PRO A 570 14.12 7.65 13.43
C PRO A 570 15.31 6.78 13.87
N ASP A 571 16.36 6.77 13.06
CA ASP A 571 17.56 5.94 13.30
C ASP A 571 18.29 6.26 14.63
N MET A 572 18.06 7.44 15.20
CA MET A 572 18.63 7.86 16.49
C MET A 572 18.23 6.95 17.65
N PHE A 573 17.04 6.33 17.59
CA PHE A 573 16.52 5.44 18.64
C PHE A 573 16.83 3.96 18.36
N THR A 574 17.12 3.62 17.11
CA THR A 574 17.18 2.21 16.66
C THR A 574 18.61 1.71 16.49
N SER A 575 19.62 2.56 16.73
CA SER A 575 21.03 2.25 16.51
C SER A 575 21.52 1.02 17.28
N ARG A 576 21.07 0.81 18.53
CA ARG A 576 21.46 -0.38 19.32
C ARG A 576 20.82 -1.65 18.80
N VAL A 577 19.54 -1.60 18.42
CA VAL A 577 18.84 -2.73 17.80
C VAL A 577 19.56 -3.13 16.51
N ARG A 578 19.84 -2.19 15.61
CA ARG A 578 20.59 -2.46 14.37
C ARG A 578 21.97 -3.08 14.64
N ARG A 579 22.66 -2.64 15.70
CA ARG A 579 23.95 -3.21 16.12
C ARG A 579 23.81 -4.66 16.58
N ALA A 580 22.76 -5.02 17.32
CA ALA A 580 22.52 -6.40 17.76
C ALA A 580 22.33 -7.37 16.58
N PHE A 581 21.62 -6.94 15.53
CA PHE A 581 21.53 -7.73 14.28
C PHE A 581 22.89 -7.83 13.57
N ALA A 582 23.66 -6.74 13.53
CA ALA A 582 24.98 -6.76 12.91
C ALA A 582 25.97 -7.67 13.64
N THR A 583 25.92 -7.73 14.97
CA THR A 583 26.75 -8.66 15.77
C THR A 583 26.34 -10.10 15.55
N ALA A 584 25.04 -10.41 15.59
CA ALA A 584 24.54 -11.76 15.33
C ALA A 584 24.91 -12.26 13.92
N ASN A 585 24.83 -11.39 12.91
CA ASN A 585 25.22 -11.73 11.54
C ASN A 585 26.74 -11.90 11.35
N ALA A 586 27.57 -11.24 12.16
CA ALA A 586 29.02 -11.38 12.08
C ALA A 586 29.49 -12.75 12.58
N GLU A 587 28.78 -13.33 13.54
CA GLU A 587 29.09 -14.63 14.16
C GLU A 587 28.70 -15.82 13.26
N ALA A 588 27.73 -15.67 12.36
CA ALA A 588 27.14 -16.76 11.57
C ALA A 588 27.97 -17.21 10.35
N GLY A 589 28.99 -16.45 9.93
CA GLY A 589 29.63 -16.67 8.63
C GLY A 589 28.74 -16.26 7.44
N ARG A 590 29.32 -15.97 6.27
CA ARG A 590 28.60 -15.41 5.11
C ARG A 590 27.82 -16.45 4.28
N HIS A 591 26.98 -17.27 4.91
CA HIS A 591 26.10 -18.18 4.18
C HIS A 591 24.63 -17.78 4.36
N GLY A 592 24.00 -17.29 3.29
CA GLY A 592 22.57 -16.92 3.27
C GLY A 592 22.29 -15.40 3.34
N VAL A 593 21.00 -15.05 3.35
CA VAL A 593 20.55 -13.66 3.46
C VAL A 593 20.67 -13.22 4.92
N PRO A 594 21.43 -12.15 5.24
CA PRO A 594 21.63 -11.73 6.62
C PRO A 594 20.32 -11.29 7.25
N GLY A 595 20.12 -11.64 8.52
CA GLY A 595 19.08 -11.11 9.38
C GLY A 595 18.98 -9.58 9.33
N SER A 596 17.77 -9.03 9.24
CA SER A 596 17.61 -7.58 9.17
C SER A 596 16.44 -7.06 10.01
N ALA A 597 16.64 -5.89 10.62
CA ALA A 597 15.60 -5.10 11.26
C ALA A 597 15.17 -3.96 10.34
N VAL A 598 13.92 -4.01 9.89
CA VAL A 598 13.31 -3.03 8.99
C VAL A 598 12.33 -2.16 9.77
N TRP A 599 12.59 -0.86 9.80
CA TRP A 599 11.70 0.13 10.38
C TRP A 599 10.85 0.71 9.26
N THR A 600 9.53 0.54 9.35
CA THR A 600 8.61 0.88 8.27
C THR A 600 7.60 1.98 8.66
N SER A 601 6.89 2.51 7.67
CA SER A 601 5.81 3.48 7.88
C SER A 601 4.54 2.80 8.42
N ASN A 602 3.55 3.61 8.80
CA ASN A 602 2.21 3.12 9.11
C ASN A 602 1.15 3.87 8.28
N PRO A 603 0.43 3.21 7.35
CA PRO A 603 0.55 1.78 7.01
C PRO A 603 1.86 1.45 6.27
N SER A 604 2.11 0.16 6.10
CA SER A 604 3.14 -0.38 5.20
C SER A 604 2.64 -1.64 4.50
N ARG A 605 3.35 -2.07 3.47
CA ARG A 605 3.03 -3.31 2.73
C ARG A 605 4.24 -4.21 2.72
N LEU A 606 4.01 -5.49 2.97
CA LEU A 606 5.00 -6.53 2.93
C LEU A 606 4.62 -7.47 1.78
N THR A 607 5.54 -7.63 0.84
CA THR A 607 5.39 -8.50 -0.32
C THR A 607 6.34 -9.67 -0.21
N LEU A 608 5.82 -10.87 -0.41
CA LEU A 608 6.60 -12.09 -0.51
C LEU A 608 6.41 -12.66 -1.92
N PHE A 609 7.51 -12.91 -2.64
CA PHE A 609 7.48 -13.31 -4.05
C PHE A 609 6.74 -12.29 -4.94
N GLY A 610 7.11 -11.01 -4.81
CA GLY A 610 6.59 -9.93 -5.65
C GLY A 610 5.07 -9.73 -5.52
N PRO A 611 4.27 -9.83 -6.62
CA PRO A 611 2.83 -9.56 -6.58
C PRO A 611 1.96 -10.71 -6.06
N SER A 612 2.54 -11.89 -5.80
CA SER A 612 1.79 -13.10 -5.41
C SER A 612 1.17 -12.99 -4.01
N HIS A 613 1.99 -12.69 -3.01
CA HIS A 613 1.54 -12.46 -1.64
C HIS A 613 1.77 -11.02 -1.23
N GLU A 614 0.66 -10.34 -0.92
CA GLU A 614 0.68 -8.98 -0.39
C GLU A 614 0.01 -8.96 0.98
N MET A 615 0.73 -8.44 1.96
CA MET A 615 0.25 -8.22 3.31
C MET A 615 0.31 -6.74 3.66
N VAL A 616 -0.83 -6.16 4.03
CA VAL A 616 -0.91 -4.76 4.49
C VAL A 616 -0.78 -4.75 6.01
N LEU A 617 0.14 -3.95 6.54
CA LEU A 617 0.33 -3.74 7.97
C LEU A 617 -0.25 -2.37 8.35
N PHE A 618 -1.21 -2.36 9.26
CA PHE A 618 -1.85 -1.13 9.71
C PHE A 618 -2.16 -1.19 11.21
N ARG A 619 -1.55 -0.28 11.98
CA ARG A 619 -1.84 -0.12 13.41
C ARG A 619 -2.70 1.12 13.61
N ASP A 620 -3.95 0.92 14.04
CA ASP A 620 -4.92 1.99 14.28
C ASP A 620 -6.05 1.52 15.20
N ASP A 621 -6.54 2.38 16.11
CA ASP A 621 -7.70 2.08 16.96
C ASP A 621 -9.01 2.33 16.19
N LEU A 622 -9.22 1.51 15.16
CA LEU A 622 -10.25 1.70 14.16
C LEU A 622 -11.65 1.43 14.71
N SER A 623 -11.83 0.37 15.48
CA SER A 623 -13.13 -0.01 16.05
C SER A 623 -13.65 1.04 17.03
N ALA A 624 -12.83 1.58 17.94
CA ALA A 624 -13.22 2.69 18.80
C ALA A 624 -13.57 3.97 18.02
N ARG A 625 -12.92 4.22 16.87
CA ARG A 625 -13.29 5.35 15.99
C ARG A 625 -14.62 5.11 15.28
N LEU A 626 -14.88 3.88 14.81
CA LEU A 626 -16.13 3.51 14.16
C LEU A 626 -17.31 3.57 15.13
N ARG A 627 -17.16 3.03 16.34
CA ARG A 627 -18.21 3.06 17.38
C ARG A 627 -18.59 4.48 17.81
N ARG A 628 -17.62 5.42 17.85
CA ARG A 628 -17.90 6.83 18.22
C ARG A 628 -18.56 7.66 17.12
N ASN A 629 -18.37 7.28 15.85
CA ASN A 629 -18.84 8.06 14.70
C ASN A 629 -19.95 7.35 13.91
N CYS A 630 -20.46 6.20 14.40
CA CYS A 630 -21.47 5.46 13.69
C CYS A 630 -22.79 6.23 13.65
N VAL A 631 -23.46 6.16 12.50
CA VAL A 631 -24.82 6.65 12.34
C VAL A 631 -25.77 5.62 12.93
N ALA A 632 -26.65 6.04 13.85
CA ALA A 632 -27.67 5.17 14.42
C ALA A 632 -28.70 4.84 13.34
N LEU A 633 -28.88 3.54 13.07
CA LEU A 633 -29.97 3.01 12.26
C LEU A 633 -30.98 2.35 13.19
N LYS A 634 -32.25 2.31 12.80
CA LYS A 634 -33.27 1.60 13.56
C LYS A 634 -32.90 0.11 13.60
N ARG A 635 -32.65 -0.41 14.80
CA ARG A 635 -32.54 -1.86 14.99
C ARG A 635 -33.93 -2.46 14.78
N SER A 636 -34.02 -3.55 14.03
CA SER A 636 -35.21 -4.38 14.03
C SER A 636 -35.27 -5.06 15.40
N ASP A 637 -36.04 -4.50 16.33
CA ASP A 637 -36.30 -5.05 17.67
C ASP A 637 -37.18 -6.32 17.57
N ALA A 638 -36.75 -7.31 16.79
CA ALA A 638 -37.48 -8.57 16.57
C ALA A 638 -36.81 -9.77 17.26
N GLN A 639 -35.70 -9.59 17.99
CA GLN A 639 -35.02 -10.68 18.71
C GLN A 639 -34.76 -10.44 20.21
N ASP A 640 -35.07 -9.27 20.76
CA ASP A 640 -34.93 -8.97 22.20
C ASP A 640 -36.27 -8.85 22.96
N ALA A 641 -37.36 -9.36 22.40
CA ALA A 641 -38.62 -9.51 23.15
C ALA A 641 -38.66 -10.87 23.86
N ALA A 642 -37.92 -11.00 24.97
CA ALA A 642 -38.30 -11.97 25.99
C ALA A 642 -39.68 -11.56 26.58
N PRO A 643 -40.58 -12.51 26.88
CA PRO A 643 -41.95 -12.18 27.23
C PRO A 643 -41.98 -11.54 28.62
N ALA A 644 -42.25 -10.24 28.68
CA ALA A 644 -42.64 -9.58 29.92
C ALA A 644 -43.97 -10.21 30.37
N ALA A 645 -43.90 -10.92 31.50
CA ALA A 645 -45.04 -11.49 32.18
C ALA A 645 -46.11 -10.42 32.41
N THR A 646 -47.33 -10.78 32.03
CA THR A 646 -48.59 -10.22 32.50
C THR A 646 -48.55 -10.00 34.00
N GLU A 647 -48.76 -8.77 34.47
CA GLU A 647 -49.47 -8.54 35.72
C GLU A 647 -50.06 -7.13 35.79
N SER A 648 -51.39 -7.10 35.82
CA SER A 648 -52.24 -5.93 35.95
C SER A 648 -52.43 -5.55 37.43
N LYS A 649 -52.04 -4.32 37.78
CA LYS A 649 -52.57 -3.41 38.80
C LYS A 649 -53.39 -3.99 39.97
N SER A 650 -52.92 -3.77 41.21
CA SER A 650 -53.76 -3.16 42.25
C SER A 650 -52.95 -2.51 43.41
N HIS A 651 -53.26 -1.23 43.66
CA HIS A 651 -53.27 -0.44 44.90
C HIS A 651 -52.40 -0.82 46.14
N THR A 652 -51.59 0.13 46.65
CA THR A 652 -51.84 0.98 47.85
C THR A 652 -50.52 1.45 48.52
N GLU A 653 -50.42 2.78 48.71
CA GLU A 653 -49.68 3.66 49.65
C GLU A 653 -48.56 3.18 50.63
N PRO A 654 -47.72 4.12 51.15
CA PRO A 654 -46.34 3.90 51.60
C PRO A 654 -46.15 3.86 53.14
N VAL A 655 -45.17 3.10 53.64
CA VAL A 655 -44.67 3.22 55.04
C VAL A 655 -43.15 2.94 55.13
N THR A 656 -42.55 3.65 56.09
CA THR A 656 -41.16 3.96 56.49
C THR A 656 -40.17 2.81 56.82
N PRO A 657 -38.86 3.13 57.02
CA PRO A 657 -37.76 2.17 57.19
C PRO A 657 -37.34 1.92 58.67
N SER A 658 -36.81 0.72 58.96
CA SER A 658 -36.02 0.31 60.16
C SER A 658 -35.85 -1.23 60.11
N ASP A 659 -34.84 -1.93 60.62
CA ASP A 659 -33.53 -1.67 61.20
C ASP A 659 -32.80 -3.03 61.15
N ASP A 660 -31.47 -2.97 61.19
CA ASP A 660 -30.46 -3.97 61.59
C ASP A 660 -30.84 -5.43 61.93
N ALA A 661 -30.06 -6.37 61.38
CA ALA A 661 -29.38 -7.42 62.18
C ALA A 661 -28.24 -8.11 61.39
N MET A 662 -27.03 -8.04 61.94
CA MET A 662 -25.89 -8.89 61.59
C MET A 662 -26.01 -10.26 62.26
N GLU A 663 -25.58 -11.33 61.59
CA GLU A 663 -24.99 -12.49 62.29
C GLU A 663 -23.97 -13.23 61.40
N LEU A 664 -22.88 -13.65 62.05
CA LEU A 664 -21.59 -14.10 61.53
C LEU A 664 -21.53 -15.64 61.32
N ASP A 665 -20.68 -16.03 60.36
CA ASP A 665 -19.81 -17.21 60.31
C ASP A 665 -20.38 -18.64 60.48
N LYS A 666 -20.32 -19.41 59.37
CA LYS A 666 -19.85 -20.80 59.39
C LYS A 666 -18.92 -21.08 58.21
N ALA A 667 -17.73 -21.53 58.56
CA ALA A 667 -16.62 -21.85 57.66
C ALA A 667 -16.78 -23.20 56.94
N ASN A 668 -16.30 -23.21 55.69
CA ASN A 668 -15.56 -24.25 54.95
C ASN A 668 -16.04 -25.72 55.03
N VAL A 669 -16.38 -26.28 53.86
CA VAL A 669 -15.72 -27.45 53.22
C VAL A 669 -16.50 -27.77 51.92
N ASN A 670 -15.74 -27.92 50.80
CA ASN A 670 -16.11 -28.26 49.41
C ASN A 670 -16.23 -27.09 48.43
N GLU A 671 -15.07 -26.58 47.97
CA GLU A 671 -14.95 -25.65 46.82
C GLU A 671 -14.10 -26.23 45.67
N GLU A 672 -13.92 -27.55 45.59
CA GLU A 672 -13.09 -28.14 44.51
C GLU A 672 -13.90 -28.93 43.45
N GLU A 673 -15.24 -28.96 43.52
CA GLU A 673 -16.08 -29.67 42.55
C GLU A 673 -17.07 -28.76 41.78
N GLU A 674 -17.15 -27.46 42.08
CA GLU A 674 -18.05 -26.52 41.36
C GLU A 674 -17.35 -25.67 40.28
N GLU A 675 -16.01 -25.66 40.21
CA GLU A 675 -15.28 -24.87 39.20
C GLU A 675 -15.23 -25.52 37.80
N GLU A 676 -15.51 -26.82 37.67
CA GLU A 676 -15.48 -27.51 36.36
C GLU A 676 -16.83 -27.45 35.60
N GLU A 677 -17.94 -27.12 36.27
CA GLU A 677 -19.26 -27.00 35.62
C GLU A 677 -19.65 -25.56 35.24
N GLU A 678 -18.99 -24.53 35.80
CA GLU A 678 -19.21 -23.12 35.40
C GLU A 678 -18.45 -22.68 34.13
N GLU A 679 -17.39 -23.39 33.70
CA GLU A 679 -16.70 -23.08 32.43
C GLU A 679 -17.53 -23.41 31.18
N ALA A 680 -18.56 -24.25 31.29
CA ALA A 680 -19.45 -24.60 30.18
C ALA A 680 -20.62 -23.61 29.97
N ALA A 681 -20.87 -22.71 30.93
CA ALA A 681 -22.08 -21.87 30.96
C ALA A 681 -21.86 -20.37 30.66
N SER A 682 -20.65 -19.93 30.29
CA SER A 682 -20.32 -18.51 30.11
C SER A 682 -19.82 -18.14 28.70
N CYS A 683 -20.66 -18.15 27.66
CA CYS A 683 -20.22 -17.66 26.32
C CYS A 683 -21.23 -16.87 25.44
N PRO A 684 -22.01 -15.89 25.94
CA PRO A 684 -22.63 -14.89 25.07
C PRO A 684 -21.61 -13.86 24.52
N SER A 685 -20.52 -13.57 25.24
CA SER A 685 -19.54 -12.52 24.89
C SER A 685 -18.64 -12.87 23.69
N ALA A 686 -18.22 -14.13 23.53
CA ALA A 686 -17.37 -14.54 22.42
C ALA A 686 -18.08 -14.45 21.06
N ALA A 687 -19.39 -14.75 21.03
CA ALA A 687 -20.21 -14.62 19.84
C ALA A 687 -20.38 -13.14 19.44
N GLU A 688 -20.54 -12.24 20.41
CA GLU A 688 -20.61 -10.80 20.19
C GLU A 688 -19.28 -10.22 19.68
N ASP A 689 -18.16 -10.70 20.22
CA ASP A 689 -16.81 -10.34 19.78
C ASP A 689 -16.58 -10.75 18.31
N MET A 690 -17.01 -11.96 17.94
CA MET A 690 -16.94 -12.43 16.56
C MET A 690 -17.83 -11.62 15.62
N ARG A 691 -19.07 -11.28 16.01
CA ARG A 691 -19.95 -10.41 15.22
C ARG A 691 -19.34 -9.02 15.04
N THR A 692 -18.75 -8.47 16.09
CA THR A 692 -18.08 -7.17 16.05
C THR A 692 -16.86 -7.19 15.13
N ALA A 693 -16.07 -8.27 15.18
CA ALA A 693 -14.95 -8.48 14.27
C ALA A 693 -15.40 -8.60 12.81
N GLN A 694 -16.44 -9.39 12.53
CA GLN A 694 -17.03 -9.51 11.19
C GLN A 694 -17.51 -8.16 10.66
N LYS A 695 -18.18 -7.38 11.52
CA LYS A 695 -18.67 -6.03 11.20
C LYS A 695 -17.53 -5.07 10.86
N LEU A 696 -16.44 -5.10 11.62
CA LEU A 696 -15.22 -4.31 11.38
C LEU A 696 -14.57 -4.68 10.04
N VAL A 697 -14.33 -5.97 9.82
CA VAL A 697 -13.67 -6.50 8.61
C VAL A 697 -14.46 -6.15 7.36
N LYS A 698 -15.77 -6.41 7.38
CA LYS A 698 -16.65 -6.08 6.26
C LYS A 698 -16.63 -4.58 5.97
N THR A 699 -16.79 -3.75 7.00
CA THR A 699 -16.78 -2.29 6.86
C THR A 699 -15.50 -1.77 6.20
N LEU A 700 -14.35 -2.31 6.59
CA LEU A 700 -13.06 -1.84 6.10
C LEU A 700 -12.80 -2.27 4.65
N LEU A 701 -13.06 -3.53 4.33
CA LEU A 701 -12.79 -4.10 3.00
C LEU A 701 -13.79 -3.63 1.95
N ASP A 702 -15.07 -3.48 2.31
CA ASP A 702 -16.07 -2.91 1.41
C ASP A 702 -15.76 -1.44 1.10
N GLN A 703 -15.32 -0.63 2.08
CA GLN A 703 -14.85 0.73 1.79
C GLN A 703 -13.57 0.78 0.94
N GLY A 704 -12.73 -0.26 0.97
CA GLY A 704 -11.50 -0.33 0.18
C GLY A 704 -10.47 0.76 0.52
N PHE A 705 -10.55 1.34 1.72
CA PHE A 705 -9.70 2.43 2.18
C PHE A 705 -9.49 2.36 3.69
N LEU A 706 -8.24 2.40 4.14
CA LEU A 706 -7.86 2.15 5.54
C LEU A 706 -8.42 3.17 6.56
N ALA A 707 -8.64 4.42 6.13
CA ALA A 707 -9.13 5.50 7.00
C ALA A 707 -10.41 6.14 6.45
N PRO A 708 -11.56 5.42 6.44
CA PRO A 708 -12.77 5.87 5.74
C PRO A 708 -13.58 6.92 6.52
N PHE A 709 -12.91 7.91 7.10
CA PHE A 709 -13.50 8.94 7.95
C PHE A 709 -13.38 10.34 7.34
N ARG A 710 -14.04 11.31 7.98
CA ARG A 710 -13.79 12.74 7.74
C ARG A 710 -12.37 13.12 8.18
N PRO A 711 -11.71 14.08 7.51
CA PRO A 711 -10.40 14.59 7.92
C PRO A 711 -10.33 15.12 9.36
N ALA A 712 -11.46 15.57 9.92
CA ALA A 712 -11.56 16.01 11.31
C ALA A 712 -11.42 14.87 12.33
N VAL A 713 -11.75 13.64 11.93
CA VAL A 713 -11.63 12.45 12.79
C VAL A 713 -10.27 11.80 12.59
N ARG A 714 -9.88 11.55 11.33
CA ARG A 714 -8.58 11.01 10.96
C ARG A 714 -8.00 11.82 9.80
N PRO A 715 -7.03 12.72 10.05
CA PRO A 715 -6.40 13.47 8.98
C PRO A 715 -5.55 12.55 8.09
N VAL A 716 -5.47 12.89 6.81
CA VAL A 716 -4.70 12.14 5.79
C VAL A 716 -3.90 13.13 4.96
N HIS A 717 -2.63 12.83 4.71
CA HIS A 717 -1.80 13.54 3.76
C HIS A 717 -2.31 13.30 2.33
N TRP A 718 -2.76 14.36 1.64
CA TRP A 718 -3.50 14.23 0.38
C TRP A 718 -2.70 13.53 -0.73
N ASP A 719 -1.42 13.88 -0.89
CA ASP A 719 -0.52 13.30 -1.88
C ASP A 719 -0.16 11.83 -1.61
N TYR A 720 -0.32 11.39 -0.36
CA TYR A 720 -0.03 10.03 0.09
C TYR A 720 -1.32 9.26 0.40
N ALA A 721 -2.50 9.77 0.02
CA ALA A 721 -3.75 9.07 0.20
C ALA A 721 -3.78 7.75 -0.60
N SER A 722 -3.01 7.64 -1.69
CA SER A 722 -2.96 6.44 -2.51
C SER A 722 -2.49 5.20 -1.76
N SER A 723 -1.58 5.36 -0.80
CA SER A 723 -1.03 4.23 -0.04
C SER A 723 -2.05 3.60 0.92
N LEU A 724 -3.12 4.32 1.25
CA LEU A 724 -4.21 3.88 2.13
C LEU A 724 -5.29 3.08 1.38
N HIS A 725 -5.24 3.01 0.04
CA HIS A 725 -6.20 2.22 -0.74
C HIS A 725 -5.94 0.72 -0.62
N LEU A 726 -7.00 -0.04 -0.35
CA LEU A 726 -7.02 -1.51 -0.40
C LEU A 726 -7.50 -2.00 -1.77
N TYR A 727 -7.00 -1.37 -2.84
CA TYR A 727 -7.31 -1.74 -4.22
C TYR A 727 -6.01 -1.94 -5.01
N PRO A 728 -5.73 -3.14 -5.55
CA PRO A 728 -6.48 -4.39 -5.38
C PRO A 728 -6.56 -4.84 -3.91
N LEU A 729 -7.49 -5.73 -3.59
CA LEU A 729 -7.54 -6.33 -2.24
C LEU A 729 -6.22 -7.08 -1.96
N PRO A 730 -5.62 -6.93 -0.76
CA PRO A 730 -4.43 -7.67 -0.38
C PRO A 730 -4.74 -9.14 -0.07
N SER A 731 -3.73 -10.01 -0.09
CA SER A 731 -3.88 -11.41 0.33
C SER A 731 -4.13 -11.51 1.84
N ALA A 732 -3.44 -10.67 2.61
CA ALA A 732 -3.62 -10.54 4.06
C ALA A 732 -3.65 -9.07 4.50
N LEU A 733 -4.44 -8.77 5.54
CA LEU A 733 -4.50 -7.48 6.20
C LEU A 733 -4.30 -7.68 7.69
N VAL A 734 -3.19 -7.14 8.20
CA VAL A 734 -2.89 -7.09 9.63
C VAL A 734 -3.39 -5.76 10.16
N LEU A 735 -4.56 -5.80 10.80
CA LEU A 735 -5.15 -4.65 11.49
C LEU A 735 -4.85 -4.79 12.98
N VAL A 736 -3.86 -4.06 13.47
CA VAL A 736 -3.55 -4.04 14.91
C VAL A 736 -4.44 -2.97 15.55
N ASP A 737 -5.46 -3.43 16.28
CA ASP A 737 -6.41 -2.59 17.00
C ASP A 737 -6.56 -3.09 18.43
N ALA A 738 -6.13 -2.27 19.39
CA ALA A 738 -6.18 -2.57 20.81
C ALA A 738 -7.63 -2.52 21.37
N THR A 739 -8.52 -1.82 20.67
CA THR A 739 -9.91 -1.58 21.09
C THR A 739 -10.90 -2.60 20.54
N ALA A 740 -10.43 -3.47 19.63
CA ALA A 740 -11.17 -4.62 19.12
C ALA A 740 -10.70 -5.92 19.79
N PRO A 741 -11.58 -6.92 19.94
CA PRO A 741 -11.15 -8.25 20.34
C PRO A 741 -10.16 -8.82 19.30
N PRO A 742 -9.30 -9.78 19.69
CA PRO A 742 -8.45 -10.46 18.72
C PRO A 742 -9.31 -11.33 17.79
N PHE A 743 -8.94 -11.40 16.50
CA PHE A 743 -9.65 -12.25 15.55
C PHE A 743 -8.78 -12.61 14.35
N CYS A 744 -9.14 -13.71 13.70
CA CYS A 744 -8.64 -14.12 12.38
C CYS A 744 -9.84 -14.48 11.51
N LEU A 745 -10.13 -13.69 10.48
CA LEU A 745 -11.30 -13.88 9.62
C LEU A 745 -10.90 -13.77 8.15
N SER A 746 -11.64 -14.42 7.27
CA SER A 746 -11.46 -14.29 5.82
C SER A 746 -12.68 -13.64 5.20
N TYR A 747 -12.46 -12.60 4.39
CA TYR A 747 -13.53 -11.93 3.64
C TYR A 747 -13.03 -11.54 2.25
N GLY A 748 -13.77 -11.90 1.20
CA GLY A 748 -13.38 -11.55 -0.18
C GLY A 748 -12.05 -12.16 -0.65
N ALA A 749 -11.65 -13.31 -0.08
CA ALA A 749 -10.32 -13.94 -0.26
C ALA A 749 -9.13 -13.12 0.31
N CYS A 750 -9.41 -12.15 1.20
CA CYS A 750 -8.42 -11.47 2.02
C CYS A 750 -8.49 -12.02 3.46
N HIS A 751 -7.35 -12.40 4.03
CA HIS A 751 -7.25 -12.82 5.42
C HIS A 751 -7.01 -11.61 6.31
N VAL A 752 -7.99 -11.23 7.12
CA VAL A 752 -7.87 -10.11 8.07
C VAL A 752 -7.62 -10.63 9.47
N MET A 753 -6.59 -10.09 10.11
CA MET A 753 -6.14 -10.53 11.42
C MET A 753 -5.87 -9.36 12.35
N ASN A 754 -6.33 -9.48 13.59
CA ASN A 754 -6.04 -8.57 14.67
C ASN A 754 -5.46 -9.34 15.86
N PRO A 755 -4.16 -9.18 16.18
CA PRO A 755 -3.57 -9.80 17.38
C PRO A 755 -4.09 -9.17 18.68
N GLY A 756 -4.64 -7.95 18.62
CA GLY A 756 -4.92 -7.13 19.80
C GLY A 756 -3.62 -6.69 20.49
N SER A 757 -3.72 -6.42 21.80
CA SER A 757 -2.56 -6.11 22.62
C SER A 757 -1.81 -7.38 23.03
N LEU A 758 -0.47 -7.33 23.00
CA LEU A 758 0.38 -8.47 23.40
C LEU A 758 0.06 -8.93 24.82
N LEU A 759 -0.11 -7.96 25.73
CA LEU A 759 -0.53 -8.25 27.10
C LEU A 759 -2.06 -8.31 27.15
N VAL A 760 -2.60 -9.45 27.55
CA VAL A 760 -4.07 -9.59 27.65
C VAL A 760 -4.59 -8.73 28.82
N PRO A 761 -5.47 -7.75 28.56
CA PRO A 761 -6.04 -6.94 29.63
C PRO A 761 -6.83 -7.83 30.59
N GLY A 762 -6.62 -7.64 31.90
CA GLY A 762 -7.30 -8.40 32.95
C GLY A 762 -6.63 -9.73 33.35
N LYS A 763 -5.73 -10.30 32.55
CA LYS A 763 -4.98 -11.51 32.90
C LYS A 763 -3.54 -11.18 33.32
N ARG A 764 -3.11 -11.66 34.49
CA ARG A 764 -1.74 -11.47 34.98
C ARG A 764 -0.86 -12.52 34.29
N ALA A 765 0.03 -12.08 33.40
CA ALA A 765 1.06 -12.90 32.73
C ALA A 765 0.60 -13.82 31.57
N VAL A 766 -0.37 -13.36 30.75
CA VAL A 766 -0.71 -14.01 29.48
C VAL A 766 -0.31 -13.12 28.31
N ALA A 767 0.53 -13.66 27.43
CA ALA A 767 0.92 -13.04 26.17
C ALA A 767 0.08 -13.62 25.02
N ARG A 768 -0.30 -12.79 24.05
CA ARG A 768 -1.09 -13.17 22.87
C ARG A 768 -0.45 -12.65 21.60
N TRP A 769 -0.41 -13.47 20.56
CA TRP A 769 0.08 -13.10 19.23
C TRP A 769 -0.59 -13.95 18.15
N ILE A 770 -0.32 -13.63 16.89
CA ILE A 770 -0.84 -14.41 15.75
C ILE A 770 0.32 -15.06 15.02
N ASP A 771 0.16 -16.34 14.69
CA ASP A 771 1.04 -17.06 13.78
C ASP A 771 0.31 -17.23 12.44
N TYR A 772 0.81 -16.55 11.41
CA TYR A 772 0.25 -16.53 10.07
C TYR A 772 1.09 -17.36 9.11
N GLU A 773 0.54 -18.49 8.69
CA GLU A 773 1.10 -19.27 7.58
C GLU A 773 0.64 -18.65 6.25
N VAL A 774 1.59 -18.30 5.38
CA VAL A 774 1.30 -17.63 4.11
C VAL A 774 0.31 -18.44 3.28
N GLY A 775 -0.81 -17.81 2.91
CA GLY A 775 -1.88 -18.44 2.13
C GLY A 775 -2.92 -19.23 2.93
N ARG A 776 -2.77 -19.35 4.27
CA ARG A 776 -3.77 -19.94 5.16
C ARG A 776 -4.35 -18.90 6.13
N LEU A 777 -5.38 -19.29 6.89
CA LEU A 777 -5.90 -18.44 7.96
C LEU A 777 -4.88 -18.35 9.11
N GLY A 778 -4.65 -17.16 9.65
CA GLY A 778 -3.80 -16.99 10.83
C GLY A 778 -4.38 -17.69 12.06
N THR A 779 -3.49 -18.19 12.93
CA THR A 779 -3.86 -18.86 14.18
C THR A 779 -3.52 -17.97 15.37
N LEU A 780 -4.47 -17.79 16.29
CA LEU A 780 -4.23 -17.05 17.52
C LEU A 780 -3.48 -17.94 18.52
N ARG A 781 -2.35 -17.47 19.01
CA ARG A 781 -1.52 -18.16 20.01
C ARG A 781 -1.52 -17.37 21.31
N HIS A 782 -1.42 -18.09 22.41
CA HIS A 782 -1.26 -17.51 23.74
C HIS A 782 -0.22 -18.30 24.53
N CYS A 783 0.52 -17.62 25.40
CA CYS A 783 1.41 -18.28 26.36
C CYS A 783 1.37 -17.59 27.72
N THR A 784 1.61 -18.37 28.76
CA THR A 784 1.91 -17.87 30.10
C THR A 784 3.42 -17.66 30.25
N PHE A 785 3.84 -16.61 30.96
CA PHE A 785 5.25 -16.20 31.04
C PHE A 785 5.70 -15.77 32.43
#